data_AF-A0A8K0XZ58-F1
#
_entry.id   AF-A0A8K0XZ58-F1
#
_cell.length_a   1.000
_cell.length_b   1.000
_cell.length_c   1.000
_cell.angle_alpha   90.00
_cell.angle_beta   90.00
_cell.angle_gamma   90.00
#
_symmetry.space_group_name_H-M   'P 1'
#
loop_
_entity.id
_entity.type
_entity.pdbx_description
1 polymer ?
#
loop_
_entity_poly.entity_id
_entity_poly.type
_entity_poly.pdbx_seq_one_letter_code
_entity_poly.pdbx_strand_id
1 'polypeptide(L)'
;TAQGDIGVAAARDINLDTATDSDYRYFEETKTKKGFLSKKTTHTIEEDSATREQGTLLSGDNVTVQAGNDLLVKGSSVVGDNTVALGAGNNVDIVAATNTDSSWRFKETKKSGLMGTGGIGITVGSSRTTHDLREAGTTQSQSFSTVGSTGGNVVIAAGNQAHIGGADLIAGKDMSLSGSSVIIDPGHDKRTRDETFEQKKSGLTLALSGTVGSAINNAVTAAQDTKEGSDGRLKALQATKTVLSGVQAGQAAEAADLTADPNAMGVSLSLTTQKSKSQQHAESDAITGSTLNAGNNLSITANGKGKGPNSGDIVIAGSQLKAGGDTQLNAKNDVILSGAANTQQSSGKNSSSGGGVGVSIGAGKGAGISVFANVNAAKGKDKGNGTDWTETTIDSGKTVTIKSGNDTVLNGAQVNGNKIVANVGHDLLMSSQQDTNKYDSKQSSVAAGGSFTFGSMTGSGYISASQDKIKSRFDSVAEQTGIFAGDGGFDITVGNHTQLDGAVIASTATADKNSLDTGTLGFTDIHNEADFKTQHTGISISGAGSFGDQFKGNMPGGMIAVAGNSGHAEGTTQAAVADGAITIRDKDNQKQEVANLSRDTEHANDSISPIFDKEKEQNRLKEIGMISDIGGQVADIARTQGELNALKAAQDTYGPVPADATEKERQDYLANLRNTPEYKKEQEKFGTGSNIQRGIQAATAALQGLAGGNLAGALAGASAPEL
;
A
#
# COMPACT_ATOMS: atom_id res chain seq x y z
N THR A 1 3.86 24.65 -58.77
CA THR A 1 4.20 23.55 -57.85
C THR A 1 3.36 23.75 -56.60
N ALA A 2 2.45 22.83 -56.28
CA ALA A 2 1.57 22.98 -55.12
C ALA A 2 2.42 22.96 -53.84
N GLN A 3 2.37 24.02 -53.04
CA GLN A 3 3.28 24.27 -51.91
C GLN A 3 2.92 23.53 -50.62
N GLY A 4 2.28 22.35 -50.70
CA GLY A 4 2.03 21.49 -49.53
C GLY A 4 1.18 22.07 -48.39
N ASP A 5 0.70 23.33 -48.50
CA ASP A 5 0.00 24.04 -47.44
C ASP A 5 -1.44 23.54 -47.20
N ILE A 6 -1.86 23.52 -45.94
CA ILE A 6 -3.23 23.23 -45.52
C ILE A 6 -3.85 24.47 -44.84
N GLY A 7 -5.02 24.87 -45.32
CA GLY A 7 -5.86 25.90 -44.71
C GLY A 7 -7.26 25.37 -44.44
N VAL A 8 -7.72 25.48 -43.19
CA VAL A 8 -9.10 25.16 -42.79
C VAL A 8 -9.73 26.38 -42.14
N ALA A 9 -10.89 26.81 -42.64
CA ALA A 9 -11.60 27.96 -42.10
C ALA A 9 -13.10 27.69 -41.99
N ALA A 10 -13.72 28.12 -40.89
CA ALA A 10 -15.16 28.07 -40.69
C ALA A 10 -15.67 29.37 -40.08
N ALA A 11 -16.87 29.80 -40.50
CA ALA A 11 -17.51 31.01 -39.95
C ALA A 11 -17.98 30.85 -38.49
N ARG A 12 -18.07 29.60 -38.00
CA ARG A 12 -18.43 29.27 -36.62
C ARG A 12 -17.32 28.42 -36.03
N ASP A 13 -17.58 27.14 -35.81
CA ASP A 13 -16.75 26.25 -35.01
C ASP A 13 -15.96 25.29 -35.92
N ILE A 14 -14.77 24.89 -35.49
CA ILE A 14 -13.99 23.80 -36.09
C ILE A 14 -13.71 22.77 -35.00
N ASN A 15 -14.08 21.51 -35.24
CA ASN A 15 -13.80 20.40 -34.33
C ASN A 15 -12.93 19.38 -35.06
N LEU A 16 -11.69 19.23 -34.59
CA LEU A 16 -10.80 18.11 -34.91
C LEU A 16 -10.99 17.08 -33.80
N ASP A 17 -11.92 16.17 -34.03
CA ASP A 17 -12.38 15.20 -33.04
C ASP A 17 -11.81 13.80 -33.31
N THR A 18 -12.17 12.86 -32.46
CA THR A 18 -11.78 11.47 -32.50
C THR A 18 -12.90 10.58 -33.06
N ALA A 19 -12.50 9.50 -33.73
CA ALA A 19 -13.38 8.37 -33.99
C ALA A 19 -13.25 7.36 -32.82
N THR A 20 -14.37 6.96 -32.24
CA THR A 20 -14.40 6.00 -31.13
C THR A 20 -14.50 4.57 -31.68
N ASP A 21 -13.44 3.79 -31.54
CA ASP A 21 -13.49 2.34 -31.71
C ASP A 21 -13.97 1.70 -30.41
N SER A 22 -14.88 0.73 -30.50
CA SER A 22 -15.39 0.01 -29.33
C SER A 22 -15.21 -1.49 -29.48
N ASP A 23 -14.70 -2.13 -28.43
CA ASP A 23 -14.63 -3.58 -28.29
C ASP A 23 -15.51 -3.98 -27.11
N TYR A 24 -16.27 -5.06 -27.30
CA TYR A 24 -17.08 -5.66 -26.27
C TYR A 24 -16.98 -7.18 -26.35
N ARG A 25 -16.64 -7.80 -25.22
CA ARG A 25 -16.52 -9.25 -25.09
C ARG A 25 -17.31 -9.71 -23.88
N TYR A 26 -18.26 -10.60 -24.11
CA TYR A 26 -18.98 -11.28 -23.05
C TYR A 26 -18.77 -12.80 -23.15
N PHE A 27 -18.40 -13.41 -22.04
CA PHE A 27 -18.25 -14.85 -21.91
C PHE A 27 -18.93 -15.32 -20.63
N GLU A 28 -19.85 -16.27 -20.76
CA GLU A 28 -20.45 -16.96 -19.64
C GLU A 28 -20.35 -18.47 -19.83
N GLU A 29 -19.88 -19.15 -18.81
CA GLU A 29 -19.76 -20.61 -18.83
C GLU A 29 -20.15 -21.21 -17.49
N THR A 30 -20.99 -22.25 -17.53
CA THR A 30 -21.26 -23.12 -16.40
C THR A 30 -20.76 -24.53 -16.69
N LYS A 31 -19.66 -24.92 -16.05
CA LYS A 31 -19.09 -26.28 -16.11
C LYS A 31 -19.51 -27.08 -14.90
N THR A 32 -20.21 -28.19 -15.12
CA THR A 32 -20.52 -29.17 -14.06
C THR A 32 -19.74 -30.47 -14.30
N LYS A 33 -18.88 -30.83 -13.35
CA LYS A 33 -18.20 -32.13 -13.29
C LYS A 33 -18.85 -32.99 -12.21
N LYS A 34 -19.27 -34.20 -12.59
CA LYS A 34 -19.81 -35.22 -11.67
C LYS A 34 -18.80 -36.36 -11.57
N GLY A 35 -18.43 -36.72 -10.35
CA GLY A 35 -17.72 -37.96 -10.03
C GLY A 35 -18.64 -38.93 -9.29
N PHE A 36 -18.12 -40.11 -8.94
CA PHE A 36 -18.87 -41.19 -8.30
C PHE A 36 -19.60 -40.76 -7.01
N LEU A 37 -19.05 -39.81 -6.23
CA LEU A 37 -19.65 -39.29 -4.99
C LEU A 37 -19.48 -37.77 -4.82
N SER A 38 -19.05 -37.06 -5.85
CA SER A 38 -18.72 -35.63 -5.77
C SER A 38 -19.29 -34.86 -6.96
N LYS A 39 -19.70 -33.61 -6.71
CA LYS A 39 -20.18 -32.68 -7.74
C LYS A 39 -19.41 -31.38 -7.61
N LYS A 40 -18.86 -30.88 -8.72
CA LYS A 40 -18.26 -29.54 -8.81
C LYS A 40 -18.96 -28.78 -9.93
N THR A 41 -19.59 -27.67 -9.60
CA THR A 41 -20.14 -26.71 -10.54
C THR A 41 -19.31 -25.43 -10.45
N THR A 42 -18.73 -25.02 -11.57
CA THR A 42 -18.01 -23.75 -11.72
C THR A 42 -18.79 -22.89 -12.70
N HIS A 43 -19.20 -21.71 -12.25
CA HIS A 43 -19.85 -20.68 -13.06
C HIS A 43 -18.87 -19.51 -13.19
N THR A 44 -18.58 -19.10 -14.41
CA THR A 44 -17.62 -18.05 -14.73
C THR A 44 -18.29 -17.08 -15.69
N ILE A 45 -18.20 -15.79 -15.37
CA ILE A 45 -18.62 -14.68 -16.22
C ILE A 45 -17.40 -13.78 -16.38
N GLU A 46 -17.09 -13.45 -17.63
CA GLU A 46 -16.10 -12.44 -17.99
C GLU A 46 -16.79 -11.46 -18.93
N GLU A 47 -16.75 -10.18 -18.59
CA GLU A 47 -17.23 -9.10 -19.43
C GLU A 47 -16.12 -8.07 -19.54
N ASP A 48 -15.76 -7.71 -20.76
CA ASP A 48 -14.80 -6.65 -21.06
C ASP A 48 -15.47 -5.66 -22.01
N SER A 49 -15.24 -4.37 -21.76
CA SER A 49 -15.56 -3.32 -22.71
C SER A 49 -14.39 -2.35 -22.77
N ALA A 50 -13.99 -1.96 -23.97
CA ALA A 50 -13.01 -0.90 -24.15
C ALA A 50 -13.47 0.06 -25.25
N THR A 51 -13.22 1.35 -25.05
CA THR A 51 -13.33 2.36 -26.11
C THR A 51 -11.98 3.00 -26.34
N ARG A 52 -11.57 3.14 -27.61
CA ARG A 52 -10.32 3.76 -28.02
C ARG A 52 -10.59 4.90 -28.98
N GLU A 53 -10.01 6.06 -28.68
CA GLU A 53 -10.20 7.29 -29.42
C GLU A 53 -9.09 7.46 -30.46
N GLN A 54 -9.46 7.53 -31.74
CA GLN A 54 -8.56 7.71 -32.87
C GLN A 54 -8.67 9.13 -33.43
N GLY A 55 -7.61 9.92 -33.26
CA GLY A 55 -7.56 11.33 -33.63
C GLY A 55 -7.59 11.63 -35.12
N THR A 56 -8.03 12.86 -35.43
CA THR A 56 -7.81 13.45 -36.76
C THR A 56 -6.34 13.84 -36.93
N LEU A 57 -5.78 13.66 -38.14
CA LEU A 57 -4.45 14.16 -38.51
C LEU A 57 -4.57 15.23 -39.60
N LEU A 58 -4.07 16.43 -39.33
CA LEU A 58 -3.81 17.47 -40.33
C LEU A 58 -2.30 17.67 -40.45
N SER A 59 -1.74 17.44 -41.64
CA SER A 59 -0.31 17.59 -41.89
C SER A 59 0.00 18.19 -43.26
N GLY A 60 0.87 19.19 -43.29
CA GLY A 60 1.32 19.87 -44.51
C GLY A 60 2.56 20.74 -44.27
N ASP A 61 2.96 21.54 -45.26
CA ASP A 61 4.13 22.42 -45.14
C ASP A 61 3.87 23.54 -44.13
N ASN A 62 2.82 24.33 -44.35
CA ASN A 62 2.20 25.19 -43.33
C ASN A 62 0.78 24.71 -43.05
N VAL A 63 0.33 24.80 -41.81
CA VAL A 63 -1.04 24.45 -41.40
C VAL A 63 -1.69 25.64 -40.71
N THR A 64 -2.80 26.14 -41.27
CA THR A 64 -3.59 27.20 -40.66
C THR A 64 -5.02 26.73 -40.43
N VAL A 65 -5.52 26.87 -39.21
CA VAL A 65 -6.90 26.54 -38.83
C VAL A 65 -7.52 27.76 -38.19
N GLN A 66 -8.60 28.29 -38.76
CA GLN A 66 -9.27 29.49 -38.28
C GLN A 66 -10.78 29.26 -38.08
N ALA A 67 -11.20 29.22 -36.82
CA ALA A 67 -12.61 29.24 -36.45
C ALA A 67 -13.10 30.67 -36.22
N GLY A 68 -14.36 30.95 -36.57
CA GLY A 68 -15.03 32.20 -36.24
C GLY A 68 -15.42 32.30 -34.77
N ASN A 69 -15.70 31.17 -34.13
CA ASN A 69 -16.09 31.03 -32.73
C ASN A 69 -15.08 30.15 -32.00
N ASP A 70 -15.29 28.83 -31.95
CA ASP A 70 -14.48 27.91 -31.15
C ASP A 70 -13.71 26.91 -32.02
N LEU A 71 -12.48 26.59 -31.60
CA LEU A 71 -11.63 25.57 -32.20
C LEU A 71 -11.30 24.50 -31.16
N LEU A 72 -11.73 23.26 -31.42
CA LEU A 72 -11.39 22.09 -30.62
C LEU A 72 -10.41 21.19 -31.38
N VAL A 73 -9.31 20.83 -30.73
CA VAL A 73 -8.38 19.77 -31.11
C VAL A 73 -8.40 18.73 -29.99
N LYS A 74 -9.11 17.62 -30.20
CA LYS A 74 -9.31 16.57 -29.20
C LYS A 74 -8.64 15.28 -29.64
N GLY A 75 -7.69 14.78 -28.84
CA GLY A 75 -6.85 13.62 -29.12
C GLY A 75 -6.33 13.56 -30.55
N SER A 76 -6.05 14.72 -31.15
CA SER A 76 -5.81 14.87 -32.59
C SER A 76 -4.45 15.53 -32.85
N SER A 77 -3.93 15.36 -34.06
CA SER A 77 -2.61 15.85 -34.45
C SER A 77 -2.71 16.93 -35.53
N VAL A 78 -2.10 18.09 -35.29
CA VAL A 78 -1.95 19.19 -36.26
C VAL A 78 -0.46 19.51 -36.41
N VAL A 79 0.13 19.13 -37.54
CA VAL A 79 1.59 19.14 -37.73
C VAL A 79 1.99 19.87 -39.01
N GLY A 80 2.93 20.80 -38.90
CA GLY A 80 3.52 21.52 -40.04
C GLY A 80 5.02 21.32 -40.13
N ASP A 81 5.59 21.40 -41.34
CA ASP A 81 7.04 21.50 -41.48
C ASP A 81 7.57 22.89 -41.11
N ASN A 82 6.77 23.93 -41.37
CA ASN A 82 7.12 25.32 -41.13
C ASN A 82 6.17 26.01 -40.14
N THR A 83 5.10 26.69 -40.54
CA THR A 83 4.24 27.39 -39.56
C THR A 83 2.97 26.62 -39.28
N VAL A 84 2.65 26.41 -38.00
CA VAL A 84 1.32 25.98 -37.55
C VAL A 84 0.63 27.13 -36.83
N ALA A 85 -0.53 27.53 -37.32
CA ALA A 85 -1.34 28.62 -36.78
C ALA A 85 -2.77 28.15 -36.49
N LEU A 86 -3.17 28.19 -35.23
CA LEU A 86 -4.49 27.82 -34.74
C LEU A 86 -5.17 29.06 -34.16
N GLY A 87 -6.30 29.46 -34.72
CA GLY A 87 -7.00 30.69 -34.38
C GLY A 87 -8.49 30.48 -34.16
N ALA A 88 -9.05 31.16 -33.16
CA ALA A 88 -10.49 31.17 -32.90
C ALA A 88 -10.97 32.52 -32.37
N GLY A 89 -12.18 32.94 -32.74
CA GLY A 89 -12.77 34.20 -32.26
C GLY A 89 -13.12 34.17 -30.76
N ASN A 90 -13.37 32.99 -30.21
CA ASN A 90 -13.62 32.71 -28.80
C ASN A 90 -12.51 31.80 -28.26
N ASN A 91 -12.72 30.49 -28.17
CA ASN A 91 -11.81 29.58 -27.48
C ASN A 91 -11.02 28.70 -28.44
N VAL A 92 -9.77 28.39 -28.06
CA VAL A 92 -8.97 27.32 -28.66
C VAL A 92 -8.70 26.29 -27.57
N ASP A 93 -9.28 25.11 -27.70
CA ASP A 93 -9.11 23.97 -26.80
C ASP A 93 -8.25 22.90 -27.50
N ILE A 94 -7.09 22.57 -26.95
CA ILE A 94 -6.21 21.49 -27.41
C ILE A 94 -6.10 20.50 -26.26
N VAL A 95 -6.87 19.42 -26.32
CA VAL A 95 -7.09 18.53 -25.18
C VAL A 95 -6.93 17.06 -25.53
N ALA A 96 -6.58 16.21 -24.57
CA ALA A 96 -6.59 14.76 -24.73
C ALA A 96 -8.02 14.24 -24.99
N ALA A 97 -8.12 13.19 -25.80
CA ALA A 97 -9.31 12.34 -25.80
C ALA A 97 -9.23 11.32 -24.66
N THR A 98 -10.34 10.64 -24.37
CA THR A 98 -10.45 9.76 -23.21
C THR A 98 -10.80 8.34 -23.65
N ASN A 99 -9.85 7.42 -23.51
CA ASN A 99 -10.10 6.00 -23.64
C ASN A 99 -10.82 5.48 -22.40
N THR A 100 -11.69 4.49 -22.55
CA THR A 100 -12.35 3.84 -21.40
C THR A 100 -12.09 2.34 -21.43
N ASP A 101 -11.88 1.75 -20.26
CA ASP A 101 -11.73 0.31 -20.12
C ASP A 101 -12.57 -0.14 -18.92
N SER A 102 -13.36 -1.20 -19.09
CA SER A 102 -14.07 -1.87 -18.00
C SER A 102 -13.89 -3.37 -18.11
N SER A 103 -13.70 -4.02 -16.97
CA SER A 103 -13.52 -5.46 -16.85
C SER A 103 -14.30 -5.94 -15.65
N TRP A 104 -15.20 -6.89 -15.87
CA TRP A 104 -15.87 -7.64 -14.83
C TRP A 104 -15.48 -9.10 -14.94
N ARG A 105 -15.07 -9.68 -13.81
CA ARG A 105 -14.75 -11.09 -13.66
C ARG A 105 -15.50 -11.62 -12.47
N PHE A 106 -16.43 -12.54 -12.71
CA PHE A 106 -17.14 -13.26 -11.68
C PHE A 106 -16.85 -14.75 -11.80
N LYS A 107 -16.43 -15.37 -10.69
CA LYS A 107 -16.17 -16.80 -10.63
C LYS A 107 -16.77 -17.39 -9.37
N GLU A 108 -17.74 -18.26 -9.56
CA GLU A 108 -18.32 -19.06 -8.50
C GLU A 108 -17.94 -20.53 -8.67
N THR A 109 -17.49 -21.17 -7.60
CA THR A 109 -17.28 -22.63 -7.56
C THR A 109 -18.03 -23.22 -6.38
N LYS A 110 -19.02 -24.05 -6.70
CA LYS A 110 -19.77 -24.89 -5.77
C LYS A 110 -19.26 -26.32 -5.84
N LYS A 111 -18.85 -26.89 -4.73
CA LYS A 111 -18.56 -28.32 -4.59
C LYS A 111 -19.53 -28.92 -3.59
N SER A 112 -19.96 -30.15 -3.81
CA SER A 112 -20.76 -30.92 -2.86
C SER A 112 -20.42 -32.41 -2.93
N GLY A 113 -20.74 -33.15 -1.86
CA GLY A 113 -20.47 -34.58 -1.74
C GLY A 113 -19.11 -34.84 -1.11
N LEU A 114 -18.48 -35.95 -1.51
CA LEU A 114 -17.18 -36.40 -1.00
C LEU A 114 -16.04 -35.53 -1.55
N MET A 115 -15.26 -34.93 -0.66
CA MET A 115 -14.10 -34.09 -0.93
C MET A 115 -12.88 -34.60 -0.16
N GLY A 116 -11.69 -34.48 -0.76
CA GLY A 116 -10.45 -34.69 -0.01
C GLY A 116 -10.21 -33.53 0.95
N THR A 117 -9.68 -33.83 2.14
CA THR A 117 -9.30 -32.83 3.15
C THR A 117 -7.98 -32.12 2.83
N GLY A 118 -7.27 -32.55 1.77
CA GLY A 118 -5.88 -32.15 1.50
C GLY A 118 -4.85 -32.97 2.27
N GLY A 119 -5.23 -34.17 2.74
CA GLY A 119 -4.42 -35.14 3.49
C GLY A 119 -5.14 -36.50 3.61
N ILE A 120 -4.83 -37.29 4.65
CA ILE A 120 -5.50 -38.58 4.93
C ILE A 120 -6.84 -38.34 5.65
N GLY A 121 -7.86 -37.96 4.90
CA GLY A 121 -9.23 -37.77 5.39
C GLY A 121 -10.22 -37.46 4.27
N ILE A 122 -11.49 -37.73 4.55
CA ILE A 122 -12.61 -37.46 3.63
C ILE A 122 -13.61 -36.52 4.29
N THR A 123 -14.06 -35.50 3.56
CA THR A 123 -15.14 -34.61 3.98
C THR A 123 -16.34 -34.85 3.07
N VAL A 124 -17.48 -35.20 3.65
CA VAL A 124 -18.77 -35.14 2.96
C VAL A 124 -19.43 -33.82 3.32
N GLY A 125 -19.60 -32.93 2.34
CA GLY A 125 -20.11 -31.60 2.64
C GLY A 125 -20.38 -30.75 1.41
N SER A 126 -20.38 -29.44 1.62
CA SER A 126 -20.52 -28.43 0.59
C SER A 126 -19.49 -27.32 0.78
N SER A 127 -19.00 -26.77 -0.33
CA SER A 127 -18.16 -25.57 -0.33
C SER A 127 -18.58 -24.64 -1.46
N ARG A 128 -18.69 -23.34 -1.19
CA ARG A 128 -18.92 -22.29 -2.18
C ARG A 128 -17.80 -21.27 -2.07
N THR A 129 -17.12 -20.98 -3.17
CA THR A 129 -16.19 -19.86 -3.30
C THR A 129 -16.69 -18.93 -4.38
N THR A 130 -16.70 -17.63 -4.11
CA THR A 130 -17.09 -16.59 -5.05
C THR A 130 -15.97 -15.56 -5.09
N HIS A 131 -15.54 -15.20 -6.30
CA HIS A 131 -14.60 -14.12 -6.58
C HIS A 131 -15.28 -13.18 -7.58
N ASP A 132 -15.51 -11.94 -7.17
CA ASP A 132 -16.12 -10.87 -7.96
C ASP A 132 -15.10 -9.73 -8.03
N LEU A 133 -14.59 -9.45 -9.22
CA LEU A 133 -13.61 -8.41 -9.50
C LEU A 133 -14.21 -7.49 -10.56
N ARG A 134 -14.29 -6.21 -10.25
CA ARG A 134 -14.76 -5.16 -11.15
C ARG A 134 -13.68 -4.10 -11.23
N GLU A 135 -13.27 -3.80 -12.45
CA GLU A 135 -12.31 -2.75 -12.75
C GLU A 135 -12.94 -1.83 -13.77
N ALA A 136 -12.76 -0.53 -13.58
CA ALA A 136 -13.14 0.47 -14.54
C ALA A 136 -12.06 1.55 -14.56
N GLY A 137 -11.82 2.16 -15.71
CA GLY A 137 -10.87 3.24 -15.81
C GLY A 137 -11.06 4.09 -17.06
N THR A 138 -10.47 5.27 -17.00
CA THR A 138 -10.37 6.21 -18.10
C THR A 138 -8.91 6.58 -18.27
N THR A 139 -8.41 6.59 -19.50
CA THR A 139 -6.99 6.90 -19.80
C THR A 139 -6.95 8.03 -20.82
N GLN A 140 -6.38 9.18 -20.43
CA GLN A 140 -6.15 10.32 -21.30
C GLN A 140 -4.71 10.35 -21.84
N SER A 141 -3.73 9.86 -21.08
CA SER A 141 -2.30 9.86 -21.43
C SER A 141 -1.96 9.20 -22.78
N GLN A 142 -2.81 8.30 -23.25
CA GLN A 142 -2.63 7.55 -24.51
C GLN A 142 -3.28 8.22 -25.73
N SER A 143 -4.01 9.31 -25.51
CA SER A 143 -4.77 10.01 -26.54
C SER A 143 -4.58 11.52 -26.43
N PHE A 144 -3.35 11.95 -26.14
CA PHE A 144 -2.96 13.36 -26.13
C PHE A 144 -3.15 14.00 -27.50
N SER A 145 -3.49 15.29 -27.49
CA SER A 145 -3.41 16.09 -28.72
C SER A 145 -1.97 16.51 -28.99
N THR A 146 -1.58 16.55 -30.26
CA THR A 146 -0.25 17.02 -30.67
C THR A 146 -0.39 18.18 -31.62
N VAL A 147 0.19 19.33 -31.29
CA VAL A 147 0.25 20.49 -32.17
C VAL A 147 1.71 20.86 -32.35
N GLY A 148 2.23 20.78 -33.57
CA GLY A 148 3.63 21.11 -33.71
C GLY A 148 4.16 21.46 -35.08
N SER A 149 5.28 22.15 -35.05
CA SER A 149 6.10 22.50 -36.20
C SER A 149 7.49 21.89 -36.07
N THR A 150 7.98 21.22 -37.11
CA THR A 150 9.32 20.60 -37.10
C THR A 150 10.45 21.63 -37.32
N GLY A 151 10.22 22.68 -38.13
CA GLY A 151 11.25 23.65 -38.53
C GLY A 151 10.87 25.13 -38.37
N GLY A 152 9.67 25.43 -37.88
CA GLY A 152 9.16 26.79 -37.75
C GLY A 152 8.36 27.02 -36.48
N ASN A 153 7.35 27.89 -36.57
CA ASN A 153 6.67 28.46 -35.41
C ASN A 153 5.33 27.78 -35.14
N VAL A 154 4.91 27.78 -33.87
CA VAL A 154 3.55 27.44 -33.46
C VAL A 154 2.88 28.69 -32.89
N VAL A 155 1.73 29.06 -33.45
CA VAL A 155 0.95 30.23 -33.02
C VAL A 155 -0.45 29.77 -32.66
N ILE A 156 -0.86 30.00 -31.41
CA ILE A 156 -2.21 29.73 -30.91
C ILE A 156 -2.82 31.05 -30.46
N ALA A 157 -3.94 31.43 -31.06
CA ALA A 157 -4.62 32.70 -30.82
C ALA A 157 -6.11 32.50 -30.56
N ALA A 158 -6.52 32.72 -29.33
CA ALA A 158 -7.92 32.72 -28.90
C ALA A 158 -8.38 34.16 -28.61
N GLY A 159 -9.60 34.52 -29.01
CA GLY A 159 -10.20 35.79 -28.58
C GLY A 159 -10.60 35.80 -27.10
N ASN A 160 -10.91 34.64 -26.54
CA ASN A 160 -11.28 34.43 -25.13
C ASN A 160 -10.30 33.51 -24.40
N GLN A 161 -10.39 32.18 -24.50
CA GLN A 161 -9.51 31.28 -23.74
C GLN A 161 -8.66 30.40 -24.67
N ALA A 162 -7.36 30.33 -24.41
CA ALA A 162 -6.51 29.28 -24.95
C ALA A 162 -6.30 28.22 -23.86
N HIS A 163 -6.71 26.98 -24.11
CA HIS A 163 -6.69 25.90 -23.14
C HIS A 163 -5.95 24.68 -23.70
N ILE A 164 -4.93 24.23 -22.98
CA ILE A 164 -4.07 23.10 -23.33
C ILE A 164 -4.17 22.06 -22.21
N GLY A 165 -4.76 20.90 -22.46
CA GLY A 165 -5.04 19.91 -21.42
C GLY A 165 -4.72 18.48 -21.82
N GLY A 166 -3.64 17.91 -21.30
CA GLY A 166 -3.11 16.63 -21.79
C GLY A 166 -2.71 16.71 -23.27
N ALA A 167 -1.78 17.62 -23.59
CA ALA A 167 -1.34 17.83 -24.96
C ALA A 167 0.15 18.14 -25.06
N ASP A 168 0.71 17.81 -26.21
CA ASP A 168 2.11 18.08 -26.58
C ASP A 168 2.15 19.16 -27.67
N LEU A 169 2.77 20.28 -27.33
CA LEU A 169 3.00 21.40 -28.23
C LEU A 169 4.49 21.49 -28.54
N ILE A 170 4.86 21.52 -29.81
CA ILE A 170 6.26 21.48 -30.25
C ILE A 170 6.50 22.53 -31.33
N ALA A 171 7.42 23.48 -31.13
CA ALA A 171 7.84 24.42 -32.16
C ALA A 171 9.35 24.27 -32.41
N GLY A 172 9.76 24.01 -33.64
CA GLY A 172 11.17 24.01 -34.04
C GLY A 172 11.86 25.36 -33.83
N LYS A 173 11.08 26.46 -33.80
CA LYS A 173 11.53 27.82 -33.50
C LYS A 173 10.71 28.43 -32.36
N ASP A 174 9.90 29.45 -32.63
CA ASP A 174 9.18 30.21 -31.62
C ASP A 174 7.77 29.65 -31.41
N MET A 175 7.31 29.68 -30.17
CA MET A 175 5.95 29.32 -29.78
C MET A 175 5.26 30.52 -29.13
N SER A 176 4.04 30.83 -29.58
CA SER A 176 3.22 31.87 -28.95
C SER A 176 1.81 31.38 -28.68
N LEU A 177 1.36 31.48 -27.42
CA LEU A 177 -0.01 31.25 -26.99
C LEU A 177 -0.61 32.58 -26.52
N SER A 178 -1.79 32.92 -27.03
CA SER A 178 -2.47 34.15 -26.65
C SER A 178 -3.98 33.93 -26.48
N GLY A 179 -4.52 34.57 -25.45
CA GLY A 179 -5.93 34.57 -25.11
C GLY A 179 -6.29 35.79 -24.28
N SER A 180 -7.57 35.98 -24.00
CA SER A 180 -7.97 36.73 -22.81
C SER A 180 -7.49 36.05 -21.54
N SER A 181 -7.54 34.73 -21.49
CA SER A 181 -6.95 33.87 -20.46
C SER A 181 -6.22 32.69 -21.11
N VAL A 182 -5.26 32.12 -20.39
CA VAL A 182 -4.54 30.90 -20.82
C VAL A 182 -4.58 29.88 -19.68
N ILE A 183 -4.96 28.64 -20.00
CA ILE A 183 -4.94 27.51 -19.06
C ILE A 183 -4.12 26.37 -19.67
N ILE A 184 -3.22 25.80 -18.88
CA ILE A 184 -2.43 24.63 -19.24
C ILE A 184 -2.52 23.63 -18.09
N ASP A 185 -3.09 22.46 -18.30
CA ASP A 185 -3.32 21.46 -17.25
C ASP A 185 -2.99 20.03 -17.74
N PRO A 186 -2.84 19.04 -16.84
CA PRO A 186 -2.46 17.69 -17.22
C PRO A 186 -3.67 16.86 -17.69
N GLY A 187 -3.39 15.79 -18.42
CA GLY A 187 -4.35 14.70 -18.61
C GLY A 187 -4.45 13.80 -17.39
N HIS A 188 -5.59 13.15 -17.21
CA HIS A 188 -5.90 12.28 -16.07
C HIS A 188 -6.18 10.83 -16.46
N ASP A 189 -5.49 9.91 -15.81
CA ASP A 189 -5.70 8.47 -15.89
C ASP A 189 -6.32 7.97 -14.58
N LYS A 190 -7.61 7.61 -14.64
CA LYS A 190 -8.39 7.20 -13.47
C LYS A 190 -8.64 5.71 -13.52
N ARG A 191 -8.49 5.03 -12.38
CA ARG A 191 -8.79 3.60 -12.26
C ARG A 191 -9.48 3.31 -10.95
N THR A 192 -10.51 2.48 -11.00
CA THR A 192 -11.18 1.92 -9.84
C THR A 192 -11.10 0.39 -9.91
N ARG A 193 -10.91 -0.23 -8.75
CA ARG A 193 -10.86 -1.70 -8.60
C ARG A 193 -11.62 -2.10 -7.35
N ASP A 194 -12.72 -2.81 -7.56
CA ASP A 194 -13.53 -3.44 -6.53
C ASP A 194 -13.34 -4.95 -6.57
N GLU A 195 -12.87 -5.53 -5.48
CA GLU A 195 -12.64 -6.97 -5.37
C GLU A 195 -13.34 -7.53 -4.14
N THR A 196 -14.20 -8.52 -4.34
CA THR A 196 -14.86 -9.27 -3.27
C THR A 196 -14.57 -10.76 -3.40
N PHE A 197 -14.02 -11.33 -2.33
CA PHE A 197 -13.79 -12.77 -2.20
C PHE A 197 -14.63 -13.33 -1.05
N GLU A 198 -15.50 -14.30 -1.34
CA GLU A 198 -16.30 -15.02 -0.34
C GLU A 198 -16.02 -16.52 -0.37
N GLN A 199 -15.89 -17.14 0.80
CA GLN A 199 -15.80 -18.58 0.94
C GLN A 199 -16.74 -19.07 2.04
N LYS A 200 -17.50 -20.13 1.76
CA LYS A 200 -18.39 -20.83 2.69
C LYS A 200 -18.11 -22.33 2.58
N LYS A 201 -17.90 -23.00 3.69
CA LYS A 201 -17.64 -24.44 3.75
C LYS A 201 -18.44 -25.03 4.90
N SER A 202 -19.10 -26.16 4.67
CA SER A 202 -19.73 -26.94 5.73
C SER A 202 -19.63 -28.41 5.40
N GLY A 203 -19.22 -29.26 6.34
CA GLY A 203 -19.10 -30.68 6.05
C GLY A 203 -18.80 -31.55 7.25
N LEU A 204 -19.19 -32.81 7.13
CA LEU A 204 -18.82 -33.90 8.01
C LEU A 204 -17.49 -34.48 7.54
N THR A 205 -16.45 -34.36 8.34
CA THR A 205 -15.09 -34.79 8.03
C THR A 205 -14.73 -36.01 8.85
N LEU A 206 -14.38 -37.09 8.17
CA LEU A 206 -13.75 -38.27 8.75
C LEU A 206 -12.25 -38.20 8.47
N ALA A 207 -11.44 -38.04 9.50
CA ALA A 207 -9.98 -37.95 9.37
C ALA A 207 -9.29 -38.90 10.34
N LEU A 208 -8.12 -39.42 9.96
CA LEU A 208 -7.29 -40.15 10.91
C LEU A 208 -6.74 -39.16 11.93
N SER A 209 -7.10 -39.35 13.19
CA SER A 209 -6.58 -38.58 14.32
C SER A 209 -5.52 -39.41 15.04
N GLY A 210 -4.25 -39.08 14.88
CA GLY A 210 -3.16 -39.83 15.52
C GLY A 210 -1.80 -39.28 15.11
N THR A 211 -0.77 -39.62 15.88
CA THR A 211 0.58 -39.01 15.89
C THR A 211 1.41 -39.22 14.63
N VAL A 212 0.86 -39.87 13.61
CA VAL A 212 1.49 -40.05 12.30
C VAL A 212 0.80 -39.21 11.20
N GLY A 213 -0.36 -38.60 11.47
CA GLY A 213 -1.13 -37.82 10.48
C GLY A 213 -0.64 -36.38 10.27
N SER A 214 0.02 -35.77 11.26
CA SER A 214 0.50 -34.38 11.19
C SER A 214 1.88 -34.23 10.53
N ALA A 215 2.69 -35.29 10.50
CA ALA A 215 4.07 -35.23 10.00
C ALA A 215 4.18 -35.23 8.47
N ILE A 216 3.21 -35.80 7.75
CA ILE A 216 3.29 -35.92 6.28
C ILE A 216 2.59 -34.75 5.56
N ASN A 217 1.64 -34.06 6.21
CA ASN A 217 0.83 -33.04 5.51
C ASN A 217 1.48 -31.65 5.40
N ASN A 218 2.39 -31.31 6.31
CA ASN A 218 3.04 -30.00 6.30
C ASN A 218 4.36 -29.99 5.51
N ALA A 219 5.02 -31.14 5.34
CA ALA A 219 6.32 -31.23 4.69
C ALA A 219 6.27 -31.00 3.17
N VAL A 220 5.20 -31.42 2.49
CA VAL A 220 5.08 -31.26 1.03
C VAL A 220 4.49 -29.91 0.64
N THR A 221 3.54 -29.39 1.43
CA THR A 221 2.91 -28.08 1.15
C THR A 221 3.87 -26.93 1.46
N ALA A 222 4.60 -27.00 2.59
CA ALA A 222 5.63 -26.00 2.93
C ALA A 222 6.83 -26.03 1.97
N ALA A 223 7.12 -27.17 1.34
CA ALA A 223 8.20 -27.31 0.34
C ALA A 223 7.77 -27.00 -1.11
N GLN A 224 6.48 -26.75 -1.37
CA GLN A 224 6.00 -26.28 -2.68
C GLN A 224 5.77 -24.76 -2.69
N ASP A 225 5.38 -24.17 -1.56
CA ASP A 225 5.28 -22.71 -1.37
C ASP A 225 6.66 -22.01 -1.33
N THR A 226 7.77 -22.76 -1.37
CA THR A 226 9.15 -22.24 -1.32
C THR A 226 9.62 -21.53 -2.58
N LYS A 227 8.90 -21.60 -3.71
CA LYS A 227 9.47 -21.13 -4.98
C LYS A 227 9.41 -19.62 -5.22
N GLU A 228 8.45 -18.85 -4.70
CA GLU A 228 8.41 -17.39 -4.92
C GLU A 228 7.71 -16.68 -3.74
N GLY A 229 8.44 -15.88 -2.94
CA GLY A 229 7.87 -15.09 -1.81
C GLY A 229 8.73 -14.96 -0.55
N SER A 230 8.65 -13.81 0.15
CA SER A 230 9.66 -13.14 1.01
C SER A 230 9.92 -13.65 2.45
N ASP A 231 11.14 -13.34 2.92
CA ASP A 231 11.80 -13.52 4.24
C ASP A 231 12.22 -14.95 4.69
N GLY A 232 13.54 -15.13 4.87
CA GLY A 232 14.16 -16.40 5.29
C GLY A 232 13.87 -16.78 6.75
N ARG A 233 13.56 -15.81 7.63
CA ARG A 233 13.24 -16.09 9.05
C ARG A 233 11.87 -16.71 9.22
N LEU A 234 10.85 -16.14 8.56
CA LEU A 234 9.50 -16.70 8.55
C LEU A 234 9.51 -18.14 7.97
N LYS A 235 10.31 -18.38 6.93
CA LYS A 235 10.54 -19.72 6.37
C LYS A 235 11.19 -20.67 7.38
N ALA A 236 12.24 -20.22 8.08
CA ALA A 236 12.91 -21.01 9.11
C ALA A 236 11.96 -21.34 10.28
N LEU A 237 11.10 -20.41 10.68
CA LEU A 237 10.09 -20.64 11.73
C LEU A 237 9.01 -21.64 11.28
N GLN A 238 8.55 -21.55 10.04
CA GLN A 238 7.65 -22.56 9.46
C GLN A 238 8.31 -23.95 9.42
N ALA A 239 9.58 -24.04 9.00
CA ALA A 239 10.35 -25.27 9.04
C ALA A 239 10.60 -25.78 10.47
N THR A 240 10.76 -24.88 11.44
CA THR A 240 10.89 -25.26 12.86
C THR A 240 9.58 -25.83 13.37
N LYS A 241 8.44 -25.21 13.05
CA LYS A 241 7.09 -25.72 13.39
C LYS A 241 6.86 -27.13 12.82
N THR A 242 7.38 -27.44 11.63
CA THR A 242 7.30 -28.79 11.05
C THR A 242 8.25 -29.79 11.72
N VAL A 243 9.48 -29.41 12.08
CA VAL A 243 10.41 -30.26 12.84
C VAL A 243 9.87 -30.59 14.23
N LEU A 244 9.32 -29.60 14.94
CA LEU A 244 8.70 -29.80 16.26
C LEU A 244 7.50 -30.75 16.19
N SER A 245 6.72 -30.66 15.11
CA SER A 245 5.65 -31.65 14.84
C SER A 245 6.22 -33.07 14.65
N GLY A 246 7.44 -33.21 14.12
CA GLY A 246 8.16 -34.49 14.01
C GLY A 246 8.73 -35.01 15.33
N VAL A 247 9.20 -34.12 16.21
CA VAL A 247 9.64 -34.48 17.58
C VAL A 247 8.45 -34.99 18.41
N GLN A 248 7.29 -34.32 18.31
CA GLN A 248 6.04 -34.80 18.93
C GLN A 248 5.67 -36.22 18.47
N ALA A 249 5.94 -36.55 17.20
CA ALA A 249 5.72 -37.90 16.68
C ALA A 249 6.70 -38.93 17.25
N GLY A 250 7.98 -38.58 17.43
CA GLY A 250 8.99 -39.44 18.06
C GLY A 250 8.71 -39.72 19.54
N GLN A 251 8.31 -38.68 20.29
CA GLN A 251 7.89 -38.81 21.69
C GLN A 251 6.64 -39.68 21.83
N ALA A 252 5.69 -39.56 20.91
CA ALA A 252 4.51 -40.41 20.91
C ALA A 252 4.82 -41.89 20.66
N ALA A 253 5.84 -42.20 19.86
CA ALA A 253 6.31 -43.58 19.66
C ALA A 253 6.98 -44.15 20.93
N GLU A 254 7.80 -43.34 21.62
CA GLU A 254 8.41 -43.73 22.90
C GLU A 254 7.35 -43.88 24.02
N ALA A 255 6.30 -43.04 23.99
CA ALA A 255 5.14 -43.16 24.86
C ALA A 255 4.39 -44.48 24.67
N ALA A 256 4.17 -44.89 23.41
CA ALA A 256 3.51 -46.13 23.07
C ALA A 256 4.28 -47.36 23.60
N ASP A 257 5.61 -47.32 23.49
CA ASP A 257 6.51 -48.38 23.96
C ASP A 257 6.52 -48.50 25.49
N LEU A 258 6.69 -47.38 26.20
CA LEU A 258 6.66 -47.32 27.68
C LEU A 258 5.29 -47.64 28.28
N THR A 259 4.21 -47.59 27.51
CA THR A 259 2.86 -47.82 28.02
C THR A 259 2.24 -49.12 27.49
N ALA A 260 3.03 -49.91 26.75
CA ALA A 260 2.61 -51.15 26.09
C ALA A 260 1.34 -50.97 25.23
N ASP A 261 1.28 -49.89 24.44
CA ASP A 261 0.12 -49.56 23.58
C ASP A 261 0.48 -49.54 22.09
N PRO A 262 0.38 -50.68 21.37
CA PRO A 262 0.83 -50.77 19.98
C PRO A 262 -0.06 -50.09 18.93
N ASN A 263 -1.13 -49.38 19.31
CA ASN A 263 -2.11 -48.83 18.36
C ASN A 263 -2.30 -47.30 18.48
N ALA A 264 -1.29 -46.49 18.13
CA ALA A 264 -1.38 -45.02 18.14
C ALA A 264 -2.16 -44.41 16.94
N MET A 265 -3.20 -45.09 16.46
CA MET A 265 -4.08 -44.61 15.40
C MET A 265 -5.48 -44.36 15.96
N GLY A 266 -5.98 -43.14 15.77
CA GLY A 266 -7.37 -42.79 16.06
C GLY A 266 -8.12 -42.32 14.83
N VAL A 267 -9.43 -42.23 14.96
CA VAL A 267 -10.35 -41.73 13.93
C VAL A 267 -11.17 -40.60 14.53
N SER A 268 -11.23 -39.48 13.82
CA SER A 268 -12.04 -38.31 14.17
C SER A 268 -13.17 -38.12 13.15
N LEU A 269 -14.34 -37.80 13.67
CA LEU A 269 -15.52 -37.41 12.91
C LEU A 269 -15.97 -36.02 13.39
N SER A 270 -15.87 -35.01 12.54
CA SER A 270 -16.21 -33.63 12.91
C SER A 270 -17.16 -32.98 11.91
N LEU A 271 -18.19 -32.30 12.39
CA LEU A 271 -19.03 -31.40 11.62
C LEU A 271 -18.52 -29.97 11.78
N THR A 272 -18.06 -29.35 10.70
CA THR A 272 -17.54 -27.98 10.72
C THR A 272 -18.33 -27.08 9.78
N THR A 273 -18.42 -25.81 10.13
CA THR A 273 -18.94 -24.73 9.28
C THR A 273 -18.01 -23.53 9.35
N GLN A 274 -17.69 -22.94 8.20
CA GLN A 274 -16.77 -21.81 8.07
C GLN A 274 -17.28 -20.86 7.00
N LYS A 275 -17.16 -19.56 7.28
CA LYS A 275 -17.46 -18.46 6.36
C LYS A 275 -16.35 -17.43 6.43
N SER A 276 -15.87 -16.96 5.29
CA SER A 276 -14.99 -15.80 5.19
C SER A 276 -15.43 -14.90 4.04
N LYS A 277 -15.21 -13.60 4.22
CA LYS A 277 -15.47 -12.55 3.23
C LYS A 277 -14.36 -11.51 3.31
N SER A 278 -13.76 -11.17 2.18
CA SER A 278 -12.83 -10.06 2.01
C SER A 278 -13.37 -9.13 0.94
N GLN A 279 -13.26 -7.83 1.17
CA GLN A 279 -13.62 -6.78 0.22
C GLN A 279 -12.48 -5.77 0.17
N GLN A 280 -12.08 -5.39 -1.03
CA GLN A 280 -11.08 -4.38 -1.28
C GLN A 280 -11.62 -3.42 -2.33
N HIS A 281 -11.42 -2.15 -2.07
CA HIS A 281 -11.74 -1.06 -2.99
C HIS A 281 -10.48 -0.22 -3.14
N ALA A 282 -10.07 0.05 -4.37
CA ALA A 282 -8.94 0.90 -4.67
C ALA A 282 -9.32 1.89 -5.78
N GLU A 283 -8.87 3.13 -5.63
CA GLU A 283 -9.02 4.20 -6.62
C GLU A 283 -7.67 4.87 -6.83
N SER A 284 -7.36 5.22 -8.07
CA SER A 284 -6.19 6.01 -8.43
C SER A 284 -6.55 7.06 -9.46
N ASP A 285 -5.97 8.25 -9.33
CA ASP A 285 -6.00 9.32 -10.33
C ASP A 285 -4.54 9.73 -10.56
N ALA A 286 -3.97 9.26 -11.67
CA ALA A 286 -2.60 9.57 -12.08
C ALA A 286 -2.62 10.66 -13.13
N ILE A 287 -1.75 11.65 -13.01
CA ILE A 287 -1.70 12.78 -13.94
C ILE A 287 -0.55 12.59 -14.93
N THR A 288 -0.70 13.13 -16.13
CA THR A 288 0.39 13.28 -17.10
C THR A 288 0.38 14.71 -17.62
N GLY A 289 1.47 15.44 -17.37
CA GLY A 289 1.56 16.87 -17.69
C GLY A 289 1.45 17.18 -19.18
N SER A 290 0.86 18.33 -19.51
CA SER A 290 1.00 18.90 -20.85
C SER A 290 2.43 19.36 -21.07
N THR A 291 2.95 19.23 -22.30
CA THR A 291 4.31 19.66 -22.63
C THR A 291 4.31 20.74 -23.71
N LEU A 292 5.06 21.81 -23.49
CA LEU A 292 5.28 22.89 -24.46
C LEU A 292 6.78 23.01 -24.70
N ASN A 293 7.23 22.65 -25.90
CA ASN A 293 8.64 22.68 -26.27
C ASN A 293 8.88 23.67 -27.42
N ALA A 294 9.63 24.74 -27.18
CA ALA A 294 10.04 25.71 -28.18
C ALA A 294 11.55 25.66 -28.41
N GLY A 295 12.00 25.53 -29.66
CA GLY A 295 13.42 25.54 -30.02
C GLY A 295 14.10 26.88 -29.73
N ASN A 296 13.34 27.99 -29.86
CA ASN A 296 13.76 29.34 -29.54
C ASN A 296 12.92 29.88 -28.38
N ASN A 297 12.01 30.84 -28.62
CA ASN A 297 11.33 31.54 -27.55
C ASN A 297 9.92 31.00 -27.33
N LEU A 298 9.49 31.01 -26.07
CA LEU A 298 8.11 30.71 -25.66
C LEU A 298 7.45 31.99 -25.13
N SER A 299 6.31 32.38 -25.69
CA SER A 299 5.53 33.53 -25.21
C SER A 299 4.10 33.11 -24.89
N ILE A 300 3.65 33.38 -23.67
CA ILE A 300 2.28 33.13 -23.21
C ILE A 300 1.70 34.46 -22.74
N THR A 301 0.59 34.88 -23.36
CA THR A 301 -0.04 36.17 -23.08
C THR A 301 -1.52 36.03 -22.77
N ALA A 302 -1.92 36.43 -21.56
CA ALA A 302 -3.32 36.62 -21.16
C ALA A 302 -3.65 38.11 -21.12
N ASN A 303 -4.40 38.58 -22.13
CA ASN A 303 -4.58 40.01 -22.39
C ASN A 303 -5.77 40.66 -21.66
N GLY A 304 -6.64 39.87 -21.01
CA GLY A 304 -7.77 40.36 -20.21
C GLY A 304 -8.87 41.09 -21.01
N LYS A 305 -8.98 40.90 -22.33
CA LYS A 305 -9.99 41.58 -23.17
C LYS A 305 -11.37 40.92 -23.15
N GLY A 306 -11.45 39.68 -22.70
CA GLY A 306 -12.65 38.85 -22.57
C GLY A 306 -13.37 39.05 -21.23
N LYS A 307 -14.48 38.32 -21.06
CA LYS A 307 -15.39 38.43 -19.90
C LYS A 307 -15.43 37.18 -19.01
N GLY A 308 -14.54 36.22 -19.25
CA GLY A 308 -14.45 35.00 -18.44
C GLY A 308 -13.99 35.30 -17.00
N PRO A 309 -14.29 34.41 -16.05
CA PRO A 309 -13.90 34.58 -14.64
C PRO A 309 -12.38 34.66 -14.46
N ASN A 310 -11.61 33.98 -15.32
CA ASN A 310 -10.14 33.96 -15.29
C ASN A 310 -9.53 34.94 -16.31
N SER A 311 -10.32 35.92 -16.78
CA SER A 311 -9.88 36.85 -17.83
C SER A 311 -8.70 37.68 -17.33
N GLY A 312 -7.56 37.57 -18.01
CA GLY A 312 -6.32 38.22 -17.64
C GLY A 312 -5.31 37.28 -16.99
N ASP A 313 -5.70 36.03 -16.70
CA ASP A 313 -4.86 35.08 -15.96
C ASP A 313 -4.15 34.09 -16.87
N ILE A 314 -2.96 33.68 -16.45
CA ILE A 314 -2.24 32.50 -16.94
C ILE A 314 -2.23 31.47 -15.81
N VAL A 315 -2.81 30.30 -16.05
CA VAL A 315 -2.89 29.19 -15.08
C VAL A 315 -2.19 27.97 -15.67
N ILE A 316 -1.22 27.41 -14.96
CA ILE A 316 -0.45 26.24 -15.38
C ILE A 316 -0.39 25.25 -14.22
N ALA A 317 -0.81 24.01 -14.44
CA ALA A 317 -0.80 22.96 -13.43
C ALA A 317 -0.05 21.70 -13.92
N GLY A 318 0.85 21.17 -13.09
CA GLY A 318 1.61 19.94 -13.31
C GLY A 318 2.16 19.73 -14.74
N SER A 319 2.59 20.81 -15.38
CA SER A 319 2.94 20.82 -16.81
C SER A 319 4.38 21.28 -17.04
N GLN A 320 4.95 20.89 -18.18
CA GLN A 320 6.36 21.14 -18.51
C GLN A 320 6.49 22.10 -19.68
N LEU A 321 7.15 23.24 -19.45
CA LEU A 321 7.43 24.27 -20.46
C LEU A 321 8.94 24.35 -20.67
N LYS A 322 9.40 24.15 -21.91
CA LYS A 322 10.81 24.21 -22.27
C LYS A 322 11.04 25.14 -23.45
N ALA A 323 12.04 26.02 -23.32
CA ALA A 323 12.45 26.93 -24.39
C ALA A 323 13.97 26.98 -24.52
N GLY A 324 14.51 26.83 -25.74
CA GLY A 324 15.96 26.99 -25.97
C GLY A 324 16.45 28.44 -25.80
N GLY A 325 15.54 29.40 -25.94
CA GLY A 325 15.76 30.84 -25.81
C GLY A 325 15.10 31.42 -24.57
N ASP A 326 14.34 32.51 -24.76
CA ASP A 326 13.64 33.21 -23.68
C ASP A 326 12.22 32.67 -23.51
N THR A 327 11.73 32.63 -22.27
CA THR A 327 10.31 32.40 -21.96
C THR A 327 9.70 33.67 -21.39
N GLN A 328 8.51 34.04 -21.86
CA GLN A 328 7.74 35.17 -21.36
C GLN A 328 6.33 34.72 -20.94
N LEU A 329 5.99 34.97 -19.68
CA LEU A 329 4.62 34.90 -19.17
C LEU A 329 4.13 36.33 -18.94
N ASN A 330 3.08 36.74 -19.64
CA ASN A 330 2.53 38.09 -19.57
C ASN A 330 1.02 38.04 -19.30
N ALA A 331 0.66 38.13 -18.03
CA ALA A 331 -0.72 38.16 -17.56
C ALA A 331 -1.16 39.59 -17.25
N LYS A 332 -2.37 39.94 -17.67
CA LYS A 332 -2.99 41.21 -17.31
C LYS A 332 -3.36 41.26 -15.82
N ASN A 333 -3.65 40.10 -15.24
CA ASN A 333 -3.98 39.90 -13.84
C ASN A 333 -2.95 38.94 -13.23
N ASP A 334 -3.27 37.65 -13.08
CA ASP A 334 -2.49 36.71 -12.29
C ASP A 334 -1.66 35.71 -13.12
N VAL A 335 -0.49 35.33 -12.60
CA VAL A 335 0.25 34.14 -13.08
C VAL A 335 0.23 33.10 -11.98
N ILE A 336 -0.38 31.94 -12.24
CA ILE A 336 -0.54 30.85 -11.28
C ILE A 336 0.13 29.60 -11.84
N LEU A 337 1.22 29.18 -11.22
CA LEU A 337 1.92 27.94 -11.51
C LEU A 337 1.74 26.99 -10.32
N SER A 338 1.10 25.84 -10.52
CA SER A 338 0.85 24.88 -9.45
C SER A 338 1.30 23.46 -9.79
N GLY A 339 1.56 22.65 -8.79
CA GLY A 339 1.66 21.20 -8.96
C GLY A 339 0.29 20.60 -9.27
N ALA A 340 0.29 19.38 -9.78
CA ALA A 340 -0.90 18.55 -9.95
C ALA A 340 -0.79 17.28 -9.09
N ALA A 341 -1.89 16.90 -8.46
CA ALA A 341 -1.91 15.79 -7.52
C ALA A 341 -2.15 14.45 -8.22
N ASN A 342 -1.23 13.50 -8.04
CA ASN A 342 -1.48 12.07 -8.21
C ASN A 342 -2.09 11.54 -6.92
N THR A 343 -3.23 10.85 -6.98
CA THR A 343 -3.88 10.33 -5.77
C THR A 343 -4.06 8.82 -5.82
N GLN A 344 -3.89 8.17 -4.66
CA GLN A 344 -4.13 6.74 -4.50
C GLN A 344 -4.90 6.49 -3.22
N GLN A 345 -6.05 5.85 -3.33
CA GLN A 345 -6.90 5.51 -2.20
C GLN A 345 -7.14 4.00 -2.18
N SER A 346 -7.11 3.41 -0.99
CA SER A 346 -7.49 2.02 -0.79
C SER A 346 -8.27 1.83 0.49
N SER A 347 -9.22 0.91 0.48
CA SER A 347 -9.90 0.46 1.69
C SER A 347 -10.18 -1.03 1.62
N GLY A 348 -9.87 -1.72 2.71
CA GLY A 348 -10.07 -3.14 2.86
C GLY A 348 -10.98 -3.45 4.04
N LYS A 349 -11.83 -4.46 3.90
CA LYS A 349 -12.60 -5.06 5.00
C LYS A 349 -12.56 -6.56 4.87
N ASN A 350 -12.21 -7.25 5.95
CA ASN A 350 -12.29 -8.71 5.99
C ASN A 350 -13.08 -9.17 7.21
N SER A 351 -13.72 -10.33 7.08
CA SER A 351 -14.41 -10.99 8.18
C SER A 351 -14.35 -12.50 7.97
N SER A 352 -14.21 -13.25 9.06
CA SER A 352 -14.40 -14.68 9.05
C SER A 352 -15.10 -15.15 10.32
N SER A 353 -15.84 -16.23 10.21
CA SER A 353 -16.42 -16.92 11.35
C SER A 353 -16.50 -18.40 11.06
N GLY A 354 -16.40 -19.21 12.10
CA GLY A 354 -16.48 -20.65 11.98
C GLY A 354 -16.79 -21.29 13.31
N GLY A 355 -17.26 -22.53 13.22
CA GLY A 355 -17.49 -23.36 14.37
C GLY A 355 -17.53 -24.82 13.96
N GLY A 356 -17.19 -25.69 14.89
CA GLY A 356 -17.18 -27.12 14.66
C GLY A 356 -17.45 -27.88 15.94
N VAL A 357 -18.02 -29.07 15.76
CA VAL A 357 -18.13 -30.09 16.81
C VAL A 357 -17.63 -31.41 16.24
N GLY A 358 -16.98 -32.21 17.04
CA GLY A 358 -16.51 -33.51 16.60
C GLY A 358 -16.34 -34.49 17.73
N VAL A 359 -16.25 -35.76 17.32
CA VAL A 359 -15.92 -36.88 18.18
C VAL A 359 -14.68 -37.54 17.62
N SER A 360 -13.73 -37.95 18.45
CA SER A 360 -12.58 -38.75 18.03
C SER A 360 -12.41 -39.93 18.95
N ILE A 361 -11.92 -41.05 18.41
CA ILE A 361 -11.57 -42.23 19.18
C ILE A 361 -10.08 -42.43 18.97
N GLY A 362 -9.30 -42.36 20.05
CA GLY A 362 -7.88 -42.69 20.04
C GLY A 362 -7.60 -43.97 20.82
N ALA A 363 -6.55 -44.68 20.43
CA ALA A 363 -5.91 -45.74 21.23
C ALA A 363 -4.49 -45.27 21.62
N GLY A 364 -3.97 -45.66 22.80
CA GLY A 364 -2.77 -45.05 23.41
C GLY A 364 -2.98 -44.55 24.85
N LYS A 365 -1.93 -43.97 25.46
CA LYS A 365 -2.11 -43.10 26.64
C LYS A 365 -2.89 -41.84 26.24
N GLY A 366 -4.17 -41.80 26.63
CA GLY A 366 -5.18 -40.89 26.08
C GLY A 366 -6.33 -41.62 25.37
N ALA A 367 -6.33 -42.96 25.41
CA ALA A 367 -7.38 -43.82 24.89
C ALA A 367 -8.74 -43.39 25.43
N GLY A 368 -9.68 -43.21 24.50
CA GLY A 368 -10.99 -42.71 24.84
C GLY A 368 -11.74 -42.09 23.68
N ILE A 369 -13.02 -41.85 23.93
CA ILE A 369 -13.88 -41.06 23.04
C ILE A 369 -13.70 -39.60 23.44
N SER A 370 -13.07 -38.78 22.61
CA SER A 370 -13.01 -37.34 22.82
C SER A 370 -14.18 -36.66 22.13
N VAL A 371 -14.89 -35.77 22.81
CA VAL A 371 -15.84 -34.83 22.23
C VAL A 371 -15.21 -33.45 22.24
N PHE A 372 -15.16 -32.77 21.10
CA PHE A 372 -14.59 -31.43 21.00
C PHE A 372 -15.54 -30.46 20.30
N ALA A 373 -15.42 -29.20 20.66
CA ALA A 373 -16.12 -28.09 20.05
C ALA A 373 -15.19 -26.89 19.92
N ASN A 374 -15.29 -26.15 18.82
CA ASN A 374 -14.51 -24.94 18.60
C ASN A 374 -15.37 -23.86 17.92
N VAL A 375 -15.04 -22.60 18.19
CA VAL A 375 -15.62 -21.42 17.55
C VAL A 375 -14.51 -20.42 17.26
N ASN A 376 -14.60 -19.73 16.13
CA ASN A 376 -13.65 -18.68 15.77
C ASN A 376 -14.36 -17.54 15.03
N ALA A 377 -13.90 -16.32 15.22
CA ALA A 377 -14.34 -15.13 14.51
C ALA A 377 -13.16 -14.17 14.33
N ALA A 378 -13.05 -13.58 13.15
CA ALA A 378 -12.08 -12.51 12.89
C ALA A 378 -12.74 -11.39 12.08
N LYS A 379 -12.25 -10.17 12.28
CA LYS A 379 -12.63 -8.99 11.50
C LYS A 379 -11.44 -8.08 11.32
N GLY A 380 -11.40 -7.43 10.17
CA GLY A 380 -10.32 -6.56 9.75
C GLY A 380 -10.85 -5.37 8.99
N LYS A 381 -10.16 -4.25 9.12
CA LYS A 381 -10.28 -3.13 8.20
C LYS A 381 -8.93 -2.47 8.00
N ASP A 382 -8.74 -1.93 6.82
CA ASP A 382 -7.60 -1.09 6.47
C ASP A 382 -8.04 0.05 5.56
N LYS A 383 -7.29 1.15 5.61
CA LYS A 383 -7.46 2.30 4.74
C LYS A 383 -6.08 2.87 4.43
N GLY A 384 -5.80 3.08 3.15
CA GLY A 384 -4.65 3.81 2.64
C GLY A 384 -5.11 5.06 1.89
N ASN A 385 -4.37 6.15 2.03
CA ASN A 385 -4.54 7.36 1.23
C ASN A 385 -3.16 7.97 0.95
N GLY A 386 -2.82 8.16 -0.32
CA GLY A 386 -1.59 8.77 -0.77
C GLY A 386 -1.85 9.89 -1.75
N THR A 387 -1.00 10.90 -1.74
CA THR A 387 -0.99 11.99 -2.70
C THR A 387 0.46 12.35 -3.01
N ASP A 388 0.86 12.24 -4.26
CA ASP A 388 2.18 12.63 -4.75
C ASP A 388 1.98 13.81 -5.71
N TRP A 389 2.77 14.86 -5.61
CA TRP A 389 2.66 16.02 -6.49
C TRP A 389 3.54 15.87 -7.73
N THR A 390 3.09 16.46 -8.82
CA THR A 390 3.89 16.66 -10.02
C THR A 390 3.96 18.15 -10.29
N GLU A 391 5.15 18.70 -10.21
CA GLU A 391 5.42 20.13 -10.22
C GLU A 391 5.20 20.72 -11.62
N THR A 392 4.81 21.99 -11.67
CA THR A 392 4.93 22.77 -12.91
C THR A 392 6.38 23.19 -13.10
N THR A 393 6.99 22.83 -14.22
CA THR A 393 8.38 23.19 -14.52
C THR A 393 8.46 24.11 -15.72
N ILE A 394 9.14 25.24 -15.57
CA ILE A 394 9.57 26.10 -16.67
C ILE A 394 11.09 25.99 -16.76
N ASP A 395 11.61 25.66 -17.93
CA ASP A 395 13.04 25.53 -18.20
C ASP A 395 13.40 26.31 -19.46
N SER A 396 14.23 27.33 -19.31
CA SER A 396 14.63 28.20 -20.41
C SER A 396 16.15 28.33 -20.51
N GLY A 397 16.68 28.16 -21.71
CA GLY A 397 18.12 28.32 -21.96
C GLY A 397 18.65 29.74 -21.72
N LYS A 398 17.77 30.75 -21.70
CA LYS A 398 18.13 32.17 -21.50
C LYS A 398 17.29 32.82 -20.39
N THR A 399 16.44 33.79 -20.72
CA THR A 399 15.73 34.60 -19.74
C THR A 399 14.32 34.09 -19.54
N VAL A 400 13.89 33.90 -18.29
CA VAL A 400 12.45 33.80 -17.98
C VAL A 400 11.97 35.15 -17.51
N THR A 401 10.97 35.70 -18.20
CA THR A 401 10.29 36.95 -17.82
C THR A 401 8.88 36.65 -17.36
N ILE A 402 8.57 36.93 -16.10
CA ILE A 402 7.22 36.84 -15.54
C ILE A 402 6.69 38.27 -15.35
N LYS A 403 5.50 38.53 -15.87
CA LYS A 403 4.79 39.79 -15.68
C LYS A 403 3.35 39.52 -15.33
N SER A 404 2.94 39.92 -14.12
CA SER A 404 1.55 39.89 -13.66
C SER A 404 1.09 41.31 -13.33
N GLY A 405 -0.15 41.64 -13.67
CA GLY A 405 -0.75 42.91 -13.24
C GLY A 405 -1.19 42.90 -11.78
N ASN A 406 -1.46 41.70 -11.25
CA ASN A 406 -1.82 41.41 -9.87
C ASN A 406 -0.77 40.44 -9.29
N ASP A 407 -1.17 39.24 -8.89
CA ASP A 407 -0.36 38.31 -8.11
C ASP A 407 0.39 37.31 -9.01
N THR A 408 1.49 36.79 -8.48
CA THR A 408 2.17 35.61 -9.02
C THR A 408 2.21 34.54 -7.93
N VAL A 409 1.68 33.36 -8.23
CA VAL A 409 1.64 32.22 -7.30
C VAL A 409 2.44 31.07 -7.88
N LEU A 410 3.42 30.57 -7.12
CA LEU A 410 4.16 29.35 -7.37
C LEU A 410 3.83 28.36 -6.24
N ASN A 411 3.07 27.30 -6.53
CA ASN A 411 2.65 26.33 -5.51
C ASN A 411 2.89 24.90 -6.01
N GLY A 412 4.09 24.36 -5.80
CA GLY A 412 4.59 23.16 -6.48
C GLY A 412 5.10 23.49 -7.88
N ALA A 413 5.97 24.49 -7.99
CA ALA A 413 6.48 24.95 -9.29
C ALA A 413 7.97 25.33 -9.25
N GLN A 414 8.67 25.02 -10.33
CA GLN A 414 10.09 25.33 -10.51
C GLN A 414 10.28 26.17 -11.78
N VAL A 415 10.83 27.37 -11.62
CA VAL A 415 11.10 28.30 -12.71
C VAL A 415 12.61 28.41 -12.91
N ASN A 416 13.12 27.83 -13.99
CA ASN A 416 14.54 27.73 -14.30
C ASN A 416 14.90 28.58 -15.52
N GLY A 417 15.96 29.37 -15.40
CA GLY A 417 16.52 30.13 -16.50
C GLY A 417 17.91 30.68 -16.19
N ASN A 418 18.72 30.96 -17.21
CA ASN A 418 20.01 31.63 -16.99
C ASN A 418 19.84 33.00 -16.32
N LYS A 419 18.79 33.75 -16.66
CA LYS A 419 18.38 34.97 -15.95
C LYS A 419 16.88 34.93 -15.66
N ILE A 420 16.47 35.40 -14.49
CA ILE A 420 15.05 35.56 -14.16
C ILE A 420 14.72 37.04 -14.00
N VAL A 421 13.64 37.49 -14.62
CA VAL A 421 13.06 38.82 -14.43
C VAL A 421 11.60 38.67 -14.06
N ALA A 422 11.18 39.16 -12.89
CA ALA A 422 9.79 39.10 -12.46
C ALA A 422 9.28 40.49 -12.09
N ASN A 423 8.17 40.91 -12.70
CA ASN A 423 7.46 42.13 -12.38
C ASN A 423 6.05 41.77 -11.92
N VAL A 424 5.83 41.76 -10.62
CA VAL A 424 4.60 41.33 -9.96
C VAL A 424 3.88 42.55 -9.43
N GLY A 425 2.66 42.80 -9.93
CA GLY A 425 1.89 44.00 -9.60
C GLY A 425 1.52 44.10 -8.12
N HIS A 426 1.19 42.98 -7.48
CA HIS A 426 0.81 42.88 -6.08
C HIS A 426 1.70 41.88 -5.33
N ASP A 427 1.26 40.63 -5.12
CA ASP A 427 1.93 39.68 -4.24
C ASP A 427 2.62 38.54 -5.01
N LEU A 428 3.81 38.15 -4.53
CA LEU A 428 4.51 36.94 -4.96
C LEU A 428 4.38 35.89 -3.86
N LEU A 429 3.64 34.81 -4.12
CA LEU A 429 3.41 33.73 -3.17
C LEU A 429 4.10 32.46 -3.66
N MET A 430 5.03 31.92 -2.87
CA MET A 430 5.77 30.71 -3.22
C MET A 430 5.61 29.69 -2.09
N SER A 431 5.08 28.50 -2.39
CA SER A 431 4.87 27.44 -1.41
C SER A 431 5.22 26.07 -1.98
N SER A 432 5.99 25.27 -1.24
CA SER A 432 6.24 23.87 -1.61
C SER A 432 5.10 22.96 -1.17
N GLN A 433 4.85 21.89 -1.93
CA GLN A 433 3.80 20.93 -1.64
C GLN A 433 4.40 19.65 -1.04
N GLN A 434 3.76 19.11 -0.01
CA GLN A 434 4.18 17.84 0.58
C GLN A 434 3.48 16.68 -0.09
N ASP A 435 4.26 15.68 -0.48
CA ASP A 435 3.77 14.34 -0.76
C ASP A 435 3.30 13.71 0.54
N THR A 436 2.18 13.00 0.50
CA THR A 436 1.54 12.44 1.69
C THR A 436 1.24 10.96 1.50
N ASN A 437 1.40 10.17 2.55
CA ASN A 437 0.95 8.78 2.58
C ASN A 437 0.48 8.40 3.99
N LYS A 438 -0.76 7.93 4.09
CA LYS A 438 -1.42 7.60 5.35
C LYS A 438 -1.99 6.20 5.27
N TYR A 439 -1.66 5.37 6.26
CA TYR A 439 -2.16 4.00 6.35
C TYR A 439 -2.62 3.66 7.76
N ASP A 440 -3.87 3.23 7.87
CA ASP A 440 -4.47 2.73 9.10
C ASP A 440 -4.98 1.31 8.91
N SER A 441 -4.64 0.40 9.81
CA SER A 441 -5.16 -0.97 9.82
C SER A 441 -5.52 -1.41 11.23
N LYS A 442 -6.59 -2.18 11.34
CA LYS A 442 -6.98 -2.88 12.57
C LYS A 442 -7.49 -4.27 12.25
N GLN A 443 -6.79 -5.29 12.73
CA GLN A 443 -7.22 -6.68 12.70
C GLN A 443 -7.61 -7.13 14.11
N SER A 444 -8.64 -7.96 14.23
CA SER A 444 -9.00 -8.59 15.50
C SER A 444 -9.54 -9.99 15.27
N SER A 445 -9.10 -10.95 16.05
CA SER A 445 -9.57 -12.33 16.03
C SER A 445 -9.81 -12.85 17.43
N VAL A 446 -10.80 -13.73 17.56
CA VAL A 446 -11.14 -14.46 18.76
C VAL A 446 -11.43 -15.90 18.35
N ALA A 447 -10.87 -16.87 19.08
CA ALA A 447 -11.23 -18.26 18.94
C ALA A 447 -11.24 -18.94 20.31
N ALA A 448 -12.18 -19.86 20.50
CA ALA A 448 -12.27 -20.67 21.70
C ALA A 448 -12.59 -22.10 21.31
N GLY A 449 -12.10 -23.07 22.09
CA GLY A 449 -12.44 -24.46 21.89
C GLY A 449 -12.26 -25.25 23.16
N GLY A 450 -12.94 -26.38 23.23
CA GLY A 450 -12.88 -27.30 24.34
C GLY A 450 -12.98 -28.73 23.84
N SER A 451 -12.35 -29.65 24.55
CA SER A 451 -12.46 -31.07 24.32
C SER A 451 -12.51 -31.82 25.63
N PHE A 452 -13.25 -32.93 25.66
CA PHE A 452 -13.36 -33.82 26.80
C PHE A 452 -13.16 -35.26 26.33
N THR A 453 -12.20 -35.97 26.91
CA THR A 453 -11.88 -37.36 26.57
C THR A 453 -12.43 -38.32 27.62
N PHE A 454 -13.43 -39.10 27.22
CA PHE A 454 -14.00 -40.21 27.98
C PHE A 454 -13.07 -41.41 27.89
N GLY A 455 -12.40 -41.76 28.99
CA GLY A 455 -11.35 -42.79 29.04
C GLY A 455 -10.23 -42.33 29.97
N SER A 456 -9.47 -41.31 29.55
CA SER A 456 -8.56 -40.58 30.43
C SER A 456 -9.25 -39.66 31.45
N MET A 457 -10.54 -39.37 31.26
CA MET A 457 -11.33 -38.42 32.05
C MET A 457 -10.71 -37.01 32.08
N THR A 458 -10.03 -36.62 31.00
CA THR A 458 -9.36 -35.33 30.88
C THR A 458 -10.14 -34.36 30.00
N GLY A 459 -10.27 -33.12 30.48
CA GLY A 459 -10.75 -32.00 29.68
C GLY A 459 -9.60 -31.09 29.29
N SER A 460 -9.66 -30.52 28.10
CA SER A 460 -8.78 -29.42 27.69
C SER A 460 -9.59 -28.31 27.05
N GLY A 461 -9.14 -27.08 27.23
CA GLY A 461 -9.80 -25.92 26.66
C GLY A 461 -8.78 -24.87 26.26
N TYR A 462 -9.11 -24.11 25.22
CA TYR A 462 -8.35 -22.94 24.85
C TYR A 462 -9.25 -21.74 24.57
N ILE A 463 -8.73 -20.57 24.87
CA ILE A 463 -9.27 -19.28 24.47
C ILE A 463 -8.11 -18.47 23.89
N SER A 464 -8.30 -17.92 22.72
CA SER A 464 -7.34 -17.05 22.05
C SER A 464 -8.05 -15.79 21.59
N ALA A 465 -7.42 -14.64 21.80
CA ALA A 465 -7.85 -13.36 21.30
C ALA A 465 -6.61 -12.60 20.85
N SER A 466 -6.64 -12.02 19.65
CA SER A 466 -5.55 -11.20 19.15
C SER A 466 -6.06 -9.95 18.46
N GLN A 467 -5.24 -8.91 18.48
CA GLN A 467 -5.51 -7.63 17.85
C GLN A 467 -4.21 -7.05 17.31
N ASP A 468 -4.25 -6.66 16.04
CA ASP A 468 -3.19 -5.91 15.38
C ASP A 468 -3.68 -4.51 15.04
N LYS A 469 -2.82 -3.52 15.25
CA LYS A 469 -3.02 -2.14 14.80
C LYS A 469 -1.77 -1.67 14.08
N ILE A 470 -1.95 -1.01 12.95
CA ILE A 470 -0.89 -0.32 12.22
C ILE A 470 -1.41 1.09 11.94
N LYS A 471 -0.58 2.08 12.25
CA LYS A 471 -0.76 3.46 11.84
C LYS A 471 0.54 3.94 11.21
N SER A 472 0.45 4.58 10.06
CA SER A 472 1.57 5.24 9.42
C SER A 472 1.10 6.54 8.79
N ARG A 473 1.96 7.55 8.89
CA ARG A 473 1.83 8.86 8.29
C ARG A 473 3.18 9.25 7.71
N PHE A 474 3.16 9.83 6.53
CA PHE A 474 4.30 10.39 5.84
C PHE A 474 3.80 11.68 5.20
N ASP A 475 4.48 12.79 5.47
CA ASP A 475 4.30 14.06 4.79
C ASP A 475 5.73 14.63 4.54
N SER A 476 6.13 14.80 3.28
CA SER A 476 7.46 15.36 2.94
C SER A 476 7.41 16.15 1.64
N VAL A 477 8.09 17.30 1.59
CA VAL A 477 8.35 17.98 0.31
C VAL A 477 9.39 17.16 -0.45
N ALA A 478 9.00 16.53 -1.56
CA ALA A 478 9.96 15.83 -2.41
C ALA A 478 10.72 16.82 -3.29
N GLU A 479 10.00 17.69 -4.00
CA GLU A 479 10.55 18.74 -4.84
C GLU A 479 10.16 20.12 -4.31
N GLN A 480 11.15 21.01 -4.22
CA GLN A 480 10.96 22.33 -3.64
C GLN A 480 10.48 23.33 -4.68
N THR A 481 9.44 24.10 -4.36
CA THR A 481 9.04 25.26 -5.16
C THR A 481 10.16 26.27 -5.19
N GLY A 482 10.50 26.77 -6.37
CA GLY A 482 11.55 27.76 -6.46
C GLY A 482 11.70 28.47 -7.79
N ILE A 483 12.42 29.58 -7.71
CA ILE A 483 12.96 30.33 -8.84
C ILE A 483 14.47 30.05 -8.86
N PHE A 484 14.98 29.50 -9.95
CA PHE A 484 16.37 29.09 -10.08
C PHE A 484 17.02 29.84 -11.25
N ALA A 485 17.82 30.84 -10.90
CA ALA A 485 18.61 31.60 -11.85
C ALA A 485 20.01 31.00 -12.05
N GLY A 486 20.51 31.05 -13.28
CA GLY A 486 21.91 30.78 -13.59
C GLY A 486 22.82 31.99 -13.36
N ASP A 487 23.90 32.09 -14.13
CA ASP A 487 24.93 33.13 -13.99
C ASP A 487 24.46 34.55 -14.37
N GLY A 488 23.26 34.65 -14.96
CA GLY A 488 22.57 35.90 -15.25
C GLY A 488 21.88 36.53 -14.05
N GLY A 489 21.66 35.77 -12.98
CA GLY A 489 21.03 36.23 -11.73
C GLY A 489 19.53 36.45 -11.84
N PHE A 490 18.93 36.98 -10.76
CA PHE A 490 17.51 37.34 -10.72
C PHE A 490 17.29 38.82 -10.45
N ASP A 491 16.26 39.36 -11.07
CA ASP A 491 15.75 40.71 -10.86
C ASP A 491 14.23 40.65 -10.65
N ILE A 492 13.82 40.68 -9.39
CA ILE A 492 12.43 40.44 -8.97
C ILE A 492 11.91 41.71 -8.29
N THR A 493 10.87 42.29 -8.87
CA THR A 493 10.13 43.44 -8.31
C THR A 493 8.70 43.03 -8.02
N VAL A 494 8.29 43.16 -6.76
CA VAL A 494 6.96 42.76 -6.24
C VAL A 494 6.30 43.96 -5.60
N GLY A 495 5.08 44.31 -6.01
CA GLY A 495 4.41 45.55 -5.57
C GLY A 495 4.19 45.63 -4.06
N ASN A 496 3.69 44.54 -3.46
CA ASN A 496 3.17 44.52 -2.09
C ASN A 496 3.94 43.54 -1.19
N HIS A 497 3.70 42.24 -1.29
CA HIS A 497 4.27 41.24 -0.39
C HIS A 497 4.90 40.06 -1.14
N THR A 498 6.04 39.59 -0.65
CA THR A 498 6.62 38.31 -1.06
C THR A 498 6.50 37.32 0.10
N GLN A 499 5.89 36.17 -0.11
CA GLN A 499 5.78 35.08 0.87
C GLN A 499 6.53 33.83 0.37
N LEU A 500 7.40 33.28 1.21
CA LEU A 500 8.14 32.04 0.94
C LEU A 500 7.80 30.96 1.99
N ASP A 501 7.04 29.94 1.62
CA ASP A 501 6.68 28.83 2.49
C ASP A 501 7.42 27.55 2.04
N GLY A 502 8.55 27.26 2.70
CA GLY A 502 9.47 26.20 2.32
C GLY A 502 9.93 26.31 0.87
N ALA A 503 10.06 27.53 0.34
CA ALA A 503 10.35 27.81 -1.06
C ALA A 503 11.64 28.63 -1.23
N VAL A 504 12.26 28.55 -2.41
CA VAL A 504 13.58 29.18 -2.65
C VAL A 504 13.61 30.14 -3.84
N ILE A 505 14.42 31.20 -3.71
CA ILE A 505 14.90 32.00 -4.84
C ILE A 505 16.40 31.80 -4.92
N ALA A 506 16.84 30.87 -5.77
CA ALA A 506 18.21 30.44 -5.93
C ALA A 506 18.88 31.10 -7.13
N SER A 507 20.21 31.23 -7.06
CA SER A 507 21.03 31.80 -8.14
C SER A 507 22.45 31.25 -8.09
N THR A 508 23.04 30.91 -9.24
CA THR A 508 24.49 30.65 -9.35
C THR A 508 25.30 31.92 -9.61
N ALA A 509 24.64 33.05 -9.88
CA ALA A 509 25.30 34.32 -10.13
C ALA A 509 25.91 34.93 -8.86
N THR A 510 26.89 35.81 -9.05
CA THR A 510 27.42 36.67 -8.00
C THR A 510 26.33 37.62 -7.45
N ALA A 511 26.44 37.97 -6.16
CA ALA A 511 25.40 38.70 -5.43
C ALA A 511 25.01 40.06 -6.04
N ASP A 512 25.89 40.69 -6.83
CA ASP A 512 25.61 41.96 -7.52
C ASP A 512 24.57 41.84 -8.66
N LYS A 513 24.28 40.62 -9.12
CA LYS A 513 23.28 40.33 -10.15
C LYS A 513 21.94 39.84 -9.60
N ASN A 514 21.83 39.76 -8.27
CA ASN A 514 20.68 39.22 -7.57
C ASN A 514 19.98 40.36 -6.82
N SER A 515 18.75 40.67 -7.20
CA SER A 515 17.95 41.74 -6.61
C SER A 515 16.51 41.30 -6.39
N LEU A 516 16.03 41.41 -5.15
CA LEU A 516 14.64 41.27 -4.75
C LEU A 516 14.16 42.59 -4.15
N ASP A 517 13.21 43.25 -4.81
CA ASP A 517 12.59 44.49 -4.36
C ASP A 517 11.09 44.29 -4.08
N THR A 518 10.71 44.29 -2.81
CA THR A 518 9.33 44.01 -2.36
C THR A 518 8.84 45.05 -1.34
N GLY A 519 7.52 45.20 -1.20
CA GLY A 519 6.96 46.02 -0.13
C GLY A 519 7.30 45.43 1.24
N THR A 520 6.85 44.21 1.50
CA THR A 520 7.18 43.39 2.68
C THR A 520 7.61 41.97 2.27
N LEU A 521 8.28 41.26 3.17
CA LEU A 521 8.78 39.89 2.94
C LEU A 521 8.42 39.00 4.14
N GLY A 522 7.76 37.89 3.87
CA GLY A 522 7.42 36.85 4.82
C GLY A 522 8.00 35.50 4.44
N PHE A 523 8.33 34.69 5.44
CA PHE A 523 8.84 33.34 5.22
C PHE A 523 8.49 32.38 6.35
N THR A 524 8.26 31.11 5.97
CA THR A 524 7.95 29.99 6.86
C THR A 524 8.65 28.75 6.35
N ASP A 525 9.13 27.89 7.24
CA ASP A 525 9.64 26.57 6.86
C ASP A 525 8.53 25.52 6.89
N ILE A 526 8.68 24.46 6.11
CA ILE A 526 7.76 23.32 6.10
C ILE A 526 8.40 22.16 6.86
N HIS A 527 7.67 21.64 7.86
CA HIS A 527 8.10 20.50 8.65
C HIS A 527 7.69 19.19 7.95
N ASN A 528 8.67 18.35 7.64
CA ASN A 528 8.48 17.03 7.06
C ASN A 528 8.47 15.99 8.18
N GLU A 529 7.52 15.05 8.15
CA GLU A 529 7.30 14.08 9.22
C GLU A 529 6.96 12.70 8.64
N ALA A 530 7.65 11.68 9.13
CA ALA A 530 7.34 10.28 8.84
C ALA A 530 7.23 9.50 10.15
N ASP A 531 6.03 9.01 10.44
CA ASP A 531 5.73 8.22 11.62
C ASP A 531 5.15 6.87 11.24
N PHE A 532 5.51 5.86 12.01
CA PHE A 532 4.64 4.70 12.11
C PHE A 532 4.62 4.12 13.51
N LYS A 533 3.52 3.45 13.80
CA LYS A 533 3.31 2.71 15.03
C LYS A 533 2.55 1.43 14.75
N THR A 534 3.13 0.32 15.15
CA THR A 534 2.49 -0.99 15.10
C THR A 534 2.34 -1.56 16.49
N GLN A 535 1.24 -2.27 16.68
CA GLN A 535 0.89 -2.89 17.96
C GLN A 535 0.23 -4.24 17.69
N HIS A 536 0.80 -5.29 18.24
CA HIS A 536 0.21 -6.60 18.42
C HIS A 536 -0.16 -6.79 19.89
N THR A 537 -1.35 -7.31 20.14
CA THR A 537 -1.76 -7.79 21.45
C THR A 537 -2.48 -9.10 21.28
N GLY A 538 -1.90 -10.18 21.79
CA GLY A 538 -2.45 -11.53 21.78
C GLY A 538 -2.54 -12.08 23.20
N ILE A 539 -3.66 -12.71 23.52
CA ILE A 539 -3.85 -13.51 24.73
C ILE A 539 -4.23 -14.90 24.24
N SER A 540 -3.45 -15.90 24.62
CA SER A 540 -3.76 -17.31 24.41
C SER A 540 -3.72 -18.02 25.75
N ILE A 541 -4.78 -18.75 26.08
CA ILE A 541 -4.89 -19.56 27.28
C ILE A 541 -5.22 -20.95 26.80
N SER A 542 -4.36 -21.92 27.09
CA SER A 542 -4.61 -23.33 26.87
C SER A 542 -4.39 -24.08 28.18
N GLY A 543 -5.35 -24.91 28.58
CA GLY A 543 -5.29 -25.68 29.81
C GLY A 543 -5.70 -27.13 29.59
N ALA A 544 -4.99 -28.05 30.23
CA ALA A 544 -5.39 -29.43 30.44
C ALA A 544 -5.89 -29.56 31.89
N GLY A 545 -7.20 -29.68 32.10
CA GLY A 545 -7.82 -29.75 33.43
C GLY A 545 -9.15 -28.97 33.57
N SER A 546 -9.79 -29.11 34.74
CA SER A 546 -11.01 -28.38 35.09
C SER A 546 -10.76 -26.86 35.11
N PHE A 547 -11.44 -26.14 34.21
CA PHE A 547 -11.29 -24.70 33.97
C PHE A 547 -11.57 -23.83 35.23
N GLY A 548 -12.25 -24.37 36.24
CA GLY A 548 -12.72 -23.63 37.42
C GLY A 548 -11.67 -23.39 38.52
N ASP A 549 -10.76 -24.35 38.77
CA ASP A 549 -9.81 -24.27 39.90
C ASP A 549 -8.43 -23.71 39.49
N GLN A 550 -8.04 -23.86 38.22
CA GLN A 550 -6.78 -23.33 37.68
C GLN A 550 -6.81 -21.80 37.40
N PHE A 551 -7.99 -21.16 37.43
CA PHE A 551 -8.13 -19.71 37.23
C PHE A 551 -7.75 -18.87 38.47
N LYS A 552 -7.60 -19.48 39.64
CA LYS A 552 -7.59 -18.77 40.94
C LYS A 552 -6.24 -18.39 41.55
N GLY A 553 -5.07 -18.69 40.97
CA GLY A 553 -3.83 -18.29 41.68
C GLY A 553 -2.48 -18.40 41.01
N ASN A 554 -2.26 -19.21 39.99
CA ASN A 554 -0.99 -19.28 39.26
C ASN A 554 -1.32 -19.69 37.84
N MET A 555 -1.22 -18.80 36.83
CA MET A 555 -1.47 -19.12 35.42
C MET A 555 -0.42 -20.13 34.89
N PRO A 556 -0.69 -21.44 34.77
CA PRO A 556 0.26 -22.37 34.21
C PRO A 556 -0.16 -22.62 32.75
N GLY A 557 0.31 -21.78 31.82
CA GLY A 557 0.09 -21.99 30.38
C GLY A 557 -0.66 -20.89 29.61
N GLY A 558 -0.95 -19.74 30.23
CA GLY A 558 -1.40 -18.54 29.50
C GLY A 558 -0.22 -17.76 28.95
N MET A 559 -0.22 -17.45 27.65
CA MET A 559 0.80 -16.64 26.99
C MET A 559 0.18 -15.34 26.49
N ILE A 560 0.75 -14.22 26.95
CA ILE A 560 0.41 -12.86 26.52
C ILE A 560 1.52 -12.38 25.59
N ALA A 561 1.19 -12.16 24.32
CA ALA A 561 2.10 -11.58 23.34
C ALA A 561 1.76 -10.09 23.19
N VAL A 562 2.67 -9.23 23.64
CA VAL A 562 2.61 -7.79 23.34
C VAL A 562 3.88 -7.44 22.59
N ALA A 563 3.71 -6.94 21.38
CA ALA A 563 4.82 -6.45 20.60
C ALA A 563 4.40 -5.17 19.88
N GLY A 564 5.31 -4.22 19.79
CA GLY A 564 5.10 -3.01 19.02
C GLY A 564 6.40 -2.61 18.36
N ASN A 565 6.29 -1.87 17.27
CA ASN A 565 7.40 -1.19 16.63
C ASN A 565 6.95 0.23 16.31
N SER A 566 7.89 1.16 16.35
CA SER A 566 7.62 2.54 15.96
C SER A 566 8.88 3.13 15.37
N GLY A 567 8.69 3.96 14.36
CA GLY A 567 9.75 4.78 13.79
C GLY A 567 9.25 6.21 13.65
N HIS A 568 10.19 7.13 13.72
CA HIS A 568 9.98 8.55 13.52
C HIS A 568 11.18 9.08 12.73
N ALA A 569 10.93 9.91 11.73
CA ALA A 569 11.91 10.71 11.02
C ALA A 569 11.30 12.08 10.76
N GLU A 570 12.13 13.10 10.88
CA GLU A 570 11.74 14.49 10.65
C GLU A 570 12.79 15.15 9.76
N GLY A 571 12.33 16.15 9.01
CA GLY A 571 13.16 17.01 8.17
C GLY A 571 12.50 18.38 8.09
N THR A 572 13.21 19.36 7.54
CA THR A 572 12.66 20.72 7.38
C THR A 572 13.02 21.28 6.02
N THR A 573 12.01 21.60 5.22
CA THR A 573 12.17 22.33 3.97
C THR A 573 12.12 23.83 4.28
N GLN A 574 13.27 24.48 4.25
CA GLN A 574 13.46 25.86 4.63
C GLN A 574 13.10 26.83 3.51
N ALA A 575 12.66 28.04 3.89
CA ALA A 575 12.61 29.16 2.97
C ALA A 575 13.99 29.83 2.85
N ALA A 576 14.46 30.06 1.63
CA ALA A 576 15.78 30.66 1.41
C ALA A 576 15.84 31.58 0.17
N VAL A 577 16.70 32.60 0.21
CA VAL A 577 16.99 33.47 -0.93
C VAL A 577 18.50 33.61 -1.07
N ALA A 578 19.03 33.30 -2.25
CA ALA A 578 20.45 33.38 -2.55
C ALA A 578 21.02 34.78 -2.27
N ASP A 579 22.34 34.86 -2.11
CA ASP A 579 23.02 36.11 -1.79
C ASP A 579 22.74 37.19 -2.84
N GLY A 580 22.37 38.38 -2.37
CA GLY A 580 21.94 39.49 -3.21
C GLY A 580 21.32 40.63 -2.44
N ALA A 581 20.94 41.69 -3.16
CA ALA A 581 20.24 42.83 -2.59
C ALA A 581 18.77 42.45 -2.30
N ILE A 582 18.34 42.57 -1.04
CA ILE A 582 16.92 42.54 -0.67
C ILE A 582 16.51 43.93 -0.22
N THR A 583 15.61 44.56 -0.98
CA THR A 583 15.05 45.88 -0.67
C THR A 583 13.63 45.71 -0.14
N ILE A 584 13.42 46.13 1.10
CA ILE A 584 12.09 46.21 1.73
C ILE A 584 11.66 47.68 1.70
N ARG A 585 10.61 47.97 0.91
CA ARG A 585 10.11 49.34 0.73
C ARG A 585 9.17 49.78 1.86
N ASP A 586 8.37 48.88 2.39
CA ASP A 586 7.44 49.13 3.50
C ASP A 586 8.00 48.58 4.82
N LYS A 587 8.95 49.33 5.38
CA LYS A 587 9.62 48.96 6.63
C LYS A 587 8.69 49.05 7.85
N ASP A 588 7.66 49.90 7.79
CA ASP A 588 6.75 50.13 8.90
C ASP A 588 5.81 48.92 9.13
N ASN A 589 5.48 48.19 8.05
CA ASN A 589 4.65 46.98 8.11
C ASN A 589 5.45 45.65 8.03
N GLN A 590 6.78 45.72 7.93
CA GLN A 590 7.65 44.54 7.93
C GLN A 590 7.69 43.89 9.32
N LYS A 591 7.13 42.68 9.44
CA LYS A 591 7.01 41.98 10.74
C LYS A 591 8.16 41.03 11.06
N GLN A 592 8.74 40.37 10.05
CA GLN A 592 9.82 39.40 10.23
C GLN A 592 11.19 40.05 9.95
N GLU A 593 12.19 39.67 10.72
CA GLU A 593 13.57 40.10 10.51
C GLU A 593 14.15 39.38 9.29
N VAL A 594 14.45 40.12 8.22
CA VAL A 594 15.01 39.56 6.96
C VAL A 594 16.36 38.87 7.19
N ALA A 595 17.09 39.23 8.26
CA ALA A 595 18.33 38.57 8.64
C ALA A 595 18.15 37.09 9.06
N ASN A 596 16.94 36.70 9.46
CA ASN A 596 16.63 35.31 9.83
C ASN A 596 16.27 34.43 8.62
N LEU A 597 16.12 35.01 7.44
CA LEU A 597 15.88 34.27 6.21
C LEU A 597 17.17 33.54 5.80
N SER A 598 17.07 32.24 5.51
CA SER A 598 18.21 31.45 5.08
C SER A 598 18.79 31.98 3.76
N ARG A 599 20.12 31.93 3.65
CA ARG A 599 20.87 32.20 2.41
C ARG A 599 21.38 30.93 1.74
N ASP A 600 21.22 29.79 2.40
CA ASP A 600 21.62 28.50 1.87
C ASP A 600 20.47 27.90 1.06
N THR A 601 20.44 28.25 -0.22
CA THR A 601 19.43 27.71 -1.16
C THR A 601 19.75 26.30 -1.63
N GLU A 602 20.99 25.83 -1.47
CA GLU A 602 21.44 24.51 -1.94
C GLU A 602 21.02 23.40 -0.97
N HIS A 603 21.06 23.67 0.34
CA HIS A 603 20.65 22.72 1.38
C HIS A 603 19.29 23.06 2.01
N ALA A 604 18.47 23.86 1.32
CA ALA A 604 17.17 24.29 1.83
C ALA A 604 16.12 23.17 1.88
N ASN A 605 16.27 22.09 1.11
CA ASN A 605 15.30 20.99 1.07
C ASN A 605 15.80 19.73 1.80
N ASP A 606 15.59 19.65 3.10
CA ASP A 606 15.84 18.44 3.90
C ASP A 606 14.62 17.50 3.85
N SER A 607 14.41 16.90 2.66
CA SER A 607 13.33 15.93 2.41
C SER A 607 13.64 14.57 3.07
N ILE A 608 12.58 13.87 3.49
CA ILE A 608 12.70 12.56 4.15
C ILE A 608 12.07 11.46 3.29
N SER A 609 12.61 10.24 3.40
CA SER A 609 12.06 9.06 2.72
C SER A 609 11.03 8.32 3.59
N PRO A 610 10.05 7.62 3.01
CA PRO A 610 9.13 6.77 3.76
C PRO A 610 9.88 5.71 4.60
N ILE A 611 9.59 5.67 5.89
CA ILE A 611 10.22 4.73 6.84
C ILE A 611 9.36 3.48 7.12
N PHE A 612 8.14 3.41 6.56
CA PHE A 612 7.18 2.34 6.78
C PHE A 612 6.99 1.47 5.54
N ASP A 613 7.07 0.15 5.73
CA ASP A 613 6.73 -0.86 4.72
C ASP A 613 5.63 -1.78 5.29
N LYS A 614 4.47 -1.74 4.64
CA LYS A 614 3.29 -2.53 5.03
C LYS A 614 3.56 -4.02 5.05
N GLU A 615 4.18 -4.58 4.01
CA GLU A 615 4.36 -6.02 3.88
C GLU A 615 5.39 -6.53 4.88
N LYS A 616 6.52 -5.81 4.99
CA LYS A 616 7.59 -6.14 5.96
C LYS A 616 7.04 -6.16 7.38
N GLU A 617 6.30 -5.13 7.76
CA GLU A 617 5.79 -5.02 9.13
C GLU A 617 4.62 -6.00 9.39
N GLN A 618 3.74 -6.25 8.41
CA GLN A 618 2.73 -7.32 8.54
C GLN A 618 3.39 -8.70 8.69
N ASN A 619 4.46 -8.98 7.95
CA ASN A 619 5.18 -10.25 8.06
C ASN A 619 5.88 -10.38 9.42
N ARG A 620 6.45 -9.30 9.96
CA ARG A 620 7.00 -9.27 11.31
C ARG A 620 5.95 -9.59 12.38
N LEU A 621 4.75 -9.00 12.28
CA LEU A 621 3.65 -9.30 13.23
C LEU A 621 3.19 -10.76 13.11
N LYS A 622 3.13 -11.33 11.89
CA LYS A 622 2.84 -12.76 11.68
C LYS A 622 3.93 -13.65 12.30
N GLU A 623 5.19 -13.29 12.14
CA GLU A 623 6.34 -13.99 12.76
C GLU A 623 6.20 -14.00 14.29
N ILE A 624 5.86 -12.88 14.92
CA ILE A 624 5.64 -12.79 16.37
C ILE A 624 4.51 -13.73 16.82
N GLY A 625 3.40 -13.75 16.10
CA GLY A 625 2.32 -14.71 16.35
C GLY A 625 2.77 -16.17 16.22
N MET A 626 3.58 -16.47 15.20
CA MET A 626 4.11 -17.83 14.97
C MET A 626 5.14 -18.26 16.02
N ILE A 627 6.02 -17.36 16.47
CA ILE A 627 6.95 -17.62 17.58
C ILE A 627 6.16 -17.91 18.85
N SER A 628 5.07 -17.16 19.10
CA SER A 628 4.13 -17.44 20.19
C SER A 628 3.60 -18.88 20.11
N ASP A 629 3.03 -19.26 18.97
CA ASP A 629 2.50 -20.62 18.77
C ASP A 629 3.57 -21.70 19.01
N ILE A 630 4.79 -21.49 18.50
CA ILE A 630 5.93 -22.40 18.65
C ILE A 630 6.35 -22.51 20.12
N GLY A 631 6.43 -21.40 20.86
CA GLY A 631 6.76 -21.41 22.29
C GLY A 631 5.78 -22.25 23.11
N GLY A 632 4.48 -22.17 22.79
CA GLY A 632 3.45 -23.06 23.35
C GLY A 632 3.71 -24.53 23.02
N GLN A 633 3.98 -24.85 21.74
CA GLN A 633 4.27 -26.21 21.30
C GLN A 633 5.54 -26.81 21.91
N VAL A 634 6.61 -26.03 22.05
CA VAL A 634 7.87 -26.47 22.68
C VAL A 634 7.67 -26.74 24.18
N ALA A 635 6.90 -25.88 24.87
CA ALA A 635 6.57 -26.10 26.27
C ALA A 635 5.76 -27.40 26.45
N ASP A 636 4.84 -27.70 25.54
CA ASP A 636 4.09 -28.95 25.57
C ASP A 636 4.97 -30.17 25.26
N ILE A 637 5.87 -30.09 24.26
CA ILE A 637 6.88 -31.12 23.96
C ILE A 637 7.75 -31.43 25.17
N ALA A 638 8.22 -30.39 25.88
CA ALA A 638 9.04 -30.56 27.07
C ALA A 638 8.26 -31.21 28.23
N ARG A 639 6.99 -30.84 28.42
CA ARG A 639 6.10 -31.49 29.40
C ARG A 639 5.86 -32.96 29.06
N THR A 640 5.64 -33.27 27.79
CA THR A 640 5.48 -34.66 27.32
C THR A 640 6.76 -35.45 27.53
N GLN A 641 7.94 -34.91 27.20
CA GLN A 641 9.21 -35.60 27.49
C GLN A 641 9.39 -35.85 28.99
N GLY A 642 9.05 -34.87 29.82
CA GLY A 642 9.11 -35.00 31.28
C GLY A 642 8.22 -36.12 31.78
N GLU A 643 7.01 -36.25 31.25
CA GLU A 643 6.11 -37.37 31.58
C GLU A 643 6.69 -38.73 31.13
N LEU A 644 7.29 -38.81 29.94
CA LEU A 644 7.93 -40.04 29.43
C LEU A 644 9.12 -40.46 30.28
N ASN A 645 10.02 -39.52 30.58
CA ASN A 645 11.19 -39.77 31.41
C ASN A 645 10.78 -40.20 32.83
N ALA A 646 9.75 -39.55 33.39
CA ALA A 646 9.23 -39.89 34.72
C ALA A 646 8.59 -41.28 34.75
N LEU A 647 7.86 -41.66 33.70
CA LEU A 647 7.30 -43.01 33.58
C LEU A 647 8.39 -44.06 33.44
N LYS A 648 9.40 -43.80 32.60
CA LYS A 648 10.54 -44.69 32.39
C LYS A 648 11.31 -44.91 33.69
N ALA A 649 11.64 -43.84 34.41
CA ALA A 649 12.34 -43.93 35.69
C ALA A 649 11.54 -44.73 36.75
N ALA A 650 10.22 -44.58 36.78
CA ALA A 650 9.36 -45.36 37.66
C ALA A 650 9.31 -46.85 37.23
N GLN A 651 9.23 -47.14 35.92
CA GLN A 651 9.22 -48.52 35.41
C GLN A 651 10.56 -49.23 35.56
N ASP A 652 11.69 -48.53 35.42
CA ASP A 652 13.02 -49.07 35.67
C ASP A 652 13.16 -49.58 37.11
N THR A 653 12.40 -49.01 38.05
CA THR A 653 12.41 -49.36 39.48
C THR A 653 11.32 -50.38 39.86
N TYR A 654 10.11 -50.22 39.31
CA TYR A 654 8.91 -50.99 39.71
C TYR A 654 8.41 -52.00 38.67
N GLY A 655 9.10 -52.10 37.54
CA GLY A 655 8.80 -53.00 36.42
C GLY A 655 8.00 -52.32 35.28
N PRO A 656 8.02 -52.91 34.08
CA PRO A 656 7.17 -52.48 32.98
C PRO A 656 5.70 -52.85 33.23
N VAL A 657 4.79 -52.26 32.45
CA VAL A 657 3.38 -52.67 32.44
C VAL A 657 3.29 -54.17 32.11
N PRO A 658 2.55 -54.99 32.88
CA PRO A 658 2.36 -56.40 32.55
C PRO A 658 1.72 -56.58 31.18
N ALA A 659 2.29 -57.47 30.35
CA ALA A 659 1.94 -57.61 28.93
C ALA A 659 0.52 -58.20 28.68
N ASP A 660 -0.11 -58.77 29.69
CA ASP A 660 -1.42 -59.42 29.69
C ASP A 660 -2.46 -58.70 30.57
N ALA A 661 -2.10 -57.53 31.13
CA ALA A 661 -3.00 -56.72 31.94
C ALA A 661 -4.23 -56.26 31.14
N THR A 662 -5.41 -56.35 31.76
CA THR A 662 -6.61 -55.71 31.23
C THR A 662 -6.42 -54.18 31.20
N GLU A 663 -7.16 -53.48 30.34
CA GLU A 663 -7.04 -52.01 30.21
C GLU A 663 -7.22 -51.29 31.56
N LYS A 664 -8.03 -51.84 32.47
CA LYS A 664 -8.23 -51.31 33.82
C LYS A 664 -6.98 -51.51 34.71
N GLU A 665 -6.39 -52.70 34.70
CA GLU A 665 -5.17 -53.01 35.46
C GLU A 665 -3.97 -52.19 34.97
N ARG A 666 -3.88 -51.96 33.65
CA ARG A 666 -2.88 -51.07 33.05
C ARG A 666 -3.02 -49.63 33.51
N GLN A 667 -4.24 -49.10 33.52
CA GLN A 667 -4.51 -47.74 33.98
C GLN A 667 -4.24 -47.57 35.48
N ASP A 668 -4.65 -48.54 36.31
CA ASP A 668 -4.39 -48.54 37.76
C ASP A 668 -2.88 -48.64 38.05
N TYR A 669 -2.15 -49.46 37.30
CA TYR A 669 -0.69 -49.59 37.41
C TYR A 669 0.02 -48.28 37.03
N LEU A 670 -0.36 -47.65 35.92
CA LEU A 670 0.19 -46.35 35.50
C LEU A 670 -0.17 -45.22 36.48
N ALA A 671 -1.36 -45.26 37.09
CA ALA A 671 -1.76 -44.31 38.13
C ALA A 671 -0.92 -44.49 39.41
N ASN A 672 -0.62 -45.75 39.79
CA ASN A 672 0.27 -46.06 40.90
C ASN A 672 1.71 -45.60 40.61
N LEU A 673 2.23 -45.84 39.41
CA LEU A 673 3.55 -45.33 38.99
C LEU A 673 3.64 -43.81 39.08
N ARG A 674 2.59 -43.09 38.69
CA ARG A 674 2.52 -41.61 38.82
C ARG A 674 2.57 -41.11 40.26
N ASN A 675 2.28 -41.96 41.24
CA ASN A 675 2.35 -41.61 42.66
C ASN A 675 3.71 -41.91 43.30
N THR A 676 4.61 -42.61 42.60
CA THR A 676 5.93 -42.99 43.11
C THR A 676 6.85 -41.79 43.31
N PRO A 677 7.79 -41.87 44.28
CA PRO A 677 8.82 -40.84 44.48
C PRO A 677 9.65 -40.55 43.22
N GLU A 678 9.99 -41.58 42.45
CA GLU A 678 10.85 -41.55 41.27
C GLU A 678 10.17 -40.79 40.13
N TYR A 679 8.88 -41.06 39.91
CA TYR A 679 8.06 -40.32 38.96
C TYR A 679 7.96 -38.84 39.33
N LYS A 680 7.61 -38.54 40.60
CA LYS A 680 7.44 -37.15 41.07
C LYS A 680 8.74 -36.35 40.98
N LYS A 681 9.86 -36.95 41.38
CA LYS A 681 11.19 -36.34 41.33
C LYS A 681 11.64 -35.99 39.90
N GLU A 682 11.33 -36.84 38.93
CA GLU A 682 11.67 -36.55 37.54
C GLU A 682 10.70 -35.52 36.93
N GLN A 683 9.43 -35.56 37.31
CA GLN A 683 8.43 -34.60 36.85
C GLN A 683 8.69 -33.18 37.37
N GLU A 684 9.28 -33.00 38.56
CA GLU A 684 9.70 -31.70 39.10
C GLU A 684 10.70 -30.95 38.19
N LYS A 685 11.53 -31.67 37.42
CA LYS A 685 12.49 -31.06 36.49
C LYS A 685 11.82 -30.42 35.26
N PHE A 686 10.60 -30.83 34.94
CA PHE A 686 9.84 -30.41 33.75
C PHE A 686 8.49 -29.74 34.10
N GLY A 687 8.10 -29.77 35.38
CA GLY A 687 6.83 -29.26 35.88
C GLY A 687 6.74 -27.74 35.90
N THR A 688 5.57 -27.24 36.28
CA THR A 688 5.29 -25.80 36.36
C THR A 688 6.25 -25.10 37.33
N GLY A 689 7.07 -24.17 36.85
CA GLY A 689 8.09 -23.43 37.62
C GLY A 689 9.50 -24.02 37.56
N SER A 690 9.71 -25.14 36.85
CA SER A 690 11.03 -25.75 36.67
C SER A 690 12.01 -24.88 35.88
N ASN A 691 13.31 -25.14 36.02
CA ASN A 691 14.36 -24.42 35.26
C ASN A 691 14.23 -24.63 33.75
N ILE A 692 13.73 -25.79 33.32
CA ILE A 692 13.48 -26.09 31.91
C ILE A 692 12.31 -25.26 31.37
N GLN A 693 11.19 -25.18 32.10
CA GLN A 693 10.06 -24.34 31.68
C GLN A 693 10.43 -22.85 31.68
N ARG A 694 11.15 -22.38 32.71
CA ARG A 694 11.66 -21.00 32.77
C ARG A 694 12.64 -20.72 31.63
N GLY A 695 13.52 -21.67 31.29
CA GLY A 695 14.43 -21.57 30.14
C GLY A 695 13.71 -21.50 28.80
N ILE A 696 12.63 -22.28 28.59
CA ILE A 696 11.81 -22.22 27.36
C ILE A 696 11.05 -20.89 27.28
N GLN A 697 10.49 -20.41 28.40
CA GLN A 697 9.83 -19.11 28.48
C GLN A 697 10.83 -17.98 28.21
N ALA A 698 12.04 -18.05 28.78
CA ALA A 698 13.12 -17.09 28.55
C ALA A 698 13.61 -17.10 27.10
N ALA A 699 13.80 -18.28 26.49
CA ALA A 699 14.18 -18.41 25.09
C ALA A 699 13.09 -17.88 24.14
N THR A 700 11.81 -18.18 24.44
CA THR A 700 10.68 -17.66 23.66
C THR A 700 10.57 -16.14 23.80
N ALA A 701 10.71 -15.60 25.01
CA ALA A 701 10.72 -14.17 25.27
C ALA A 701 11.92 -13.48 24.58
N ALA A 702 13.09 -14.12 24.55
CA ALA A 702 14.26 -13.63 23.84
C ALA A 702 14.01 -13.58 22.32
N LEU A 703 13.45 -14.62 21.74
CA LEU A 703 13.06 -14.66 20.31
C LEU A 703 11.98 -13.63 19.98
N GLN A 704 10.98 -13.45 20.86
CA GLN A 704 9.97 -12.40 20.74
C GLN A 704 10.58 -10.99 20.85
N GLY A 705 11.58 -10.78 21.71
CA GLY A 705 12.30 -9.52 21.81
C GLY A 705 13.13 -9.21 20.56
N LEU A 706 13.79 -10.22 19.98
CA LEU A 706 14.55 -10.10 18.74
C LEU A 706 13.64 -9.81 17.53
N ALA A 707 12.51 -10.52 17.39
CA ALA A 707 11.49 -10.22 16.38
C ALA A 707 10.75 -8.89 16.65
N GLY A 708 10.69 -8.51 17.91
CA GLY A 708 10.13 -7.25 18.43
C GLY A 708 10.97 -6.01 18.10
N GLY A 709 12.23 -6.17 17.66
CA GLY A 709 13.18 -5.06 17.47
C GLY A 709 13.77 -4.51 18.78
N ASN A 710 13.52 -5.17 19.93
CA ASN A 710 13.95 -4.75 21.25
C ASN A 710 15.04 -5.69 21.77
N LEU A 711 16.29 -5.47 21.34
CA LEU A 711 17.45 -6.27 21.76
C LEU A 711 17.67 -6.25 23.28
N ALA A 712 17.40 -5.11 23.94
CA ALA A 712 17.52 -4.99 25.39
C ALA A 712 16.46 -5.83 26.13
N GLY A 713 15.22 -5.86 25.61
CA GLY A 713 14.16 -6.76 26.09
C GLY A 713 14.48 -8.23 25.83
N ALA A 714 15.15 -8.55 24.71
CA ALA A 714 15.60 -9.91 24.42
C ALA A 714 16.68 -10.40 25.40
N LEU A 715 17.63 -9.53 25.76
CA LEU A 715 18.68 -9.81 26.75
C LEU A 715 18.12 -9.92 28.17
N ALA A 716 17.19 -9.03 28.54
CA ALA A 716 16.51 -9.08 29.84
C ALA A 716 15.65 -10.35 30.00
N GLY A 717 14.94 -10.76 28.94
CA GLY A 717 14.16 -12.01 28.90
C GLY A 717 15.03 -13.26 29.00
N ALA A 718 16.24 -13.24 28.41
CA ALA A 718 17.22 -14.33 28.51
C ALA A 718 17.88 -14.44 29.90
N SER A 719 17.97 -13.34 30.65
CA SER A 719 18.55 -13.30 32.01
C SER A 719 17.55 -13.58 33.15
N ALA A 720 16.25 -13.65 32.85
CA ALA A 720 15.21 -13.95 33.84
C ALA A 720 15.20 -15.36 34.48
N PRO A 721 15.90 -16.40 33.98
CA PRO A 721 15.91 -17.71 34.66
C PRO A 721 16.65 -17.74 36.01
N GLU A 722 17.48 -16.73 36.31
CA GLU A 722 18.46 -16.74 37.42
C GLU A 722 18.21 -15.64 38.49
N LEU A 723 17.01 -15.03 38.51
CA LEU A 723 16.57 -14.10 39.57
C LEU A 723 15.41 -14.66 40.40
#